data_AF-A0A1Q4V7W6-F1
#
_entry.id   AF-A0A1Q4V7W6-F1
#
_cell.length_a   1.000
_cell.length_b   1.000
_cell.length_c   1.000
_cell.angle_alpha   90.00
_cell.angle_beta   90.00
_cell.angle_gamma   90.00
#
_symmetry.space_group_name_H-M   'P 1'
#
loop_
_entity.id
_entity.type
_entity.pdbx_description
1 polymer ?
#
loop_
_entity_poly.entity_id
_entity_poly.type
_entity_poly.pdbx_seq_one_letter_code
_entity_poly.pdbx_strand_id
1 'polypeptide(L)'
;MIEQYVLDLQEVDETQVAVVGGKGAHLGGLSRIEGIRVPDGFCVTTDAFRRIMAEAPSIDDQLDRLSRLDPDDREAIRTLSARIRRTIEGIALPDDLATAITRALARLGEESGYAVRSSATAEDLPTASFAGQQDTYLNVVGPAAVLQHISRCWASLFTERAVTYRRRNGIDHRTVRMAVVVQRMVFPHAAGILFTADPLTGNRKVATVDAGFGLGEALVSGLVNPDVFKMRDGEIVAKAVAAKQRAVHARPTGGTEEVAIDPRRQGEPTLTDAQVVRLVELGRRIEAHFGRPQDIEWCLLNDDFQMVQSRPITTLFPAPETGDQENHVYVSVGHGQMMTDPMKPLGLSMWQLTALVPMHTAGGRLFVDVTRRLASPASRAGLLDALGKDDLLIRDALETVLDRDGFVPSLPDADPGRPPADAPVPVETDPAIVAGLIERSQASIAALGRDIRTKSGPALFDFLLEAFEEHKRILGDPLNFQAIMAGMDATRWLNDKLLEWLGEKNAADTLTLSAPDNVTSEMGLALLDVADVIRPHPEVVALLEGVEDEGFLDELAKLPGGAEARDAIEDYLDRYGMRCIGEIDITRPRWRERPSTLVPAILDNVRNFEPGASERRFEHGRREAQQKEQDLLSRLRDLPDGERKADEAKRMIDRVRTFIGYREYPKYGIVSRYFVYKQALLAEAERLVRAGVLAEKEDVFHLTFQEFHDVVRSNQVDERLIQERKDAFRSYHALTPPRVLTSDGEAVAGVYRRDDVPAGALIGVPVSAGTVEGRARVVLDLAEADLAAGDILVTACTDPGWTPLFVGIAGLVTEVGGLMTHGAVIAREYGLPAVVGVERATRLIRDGQRIRVHGTDGYVEILP
;
A
#
# COMPACT_ATOMS: atom_id res chain seq x y z
N MET A 1 -14.09 -7.40 47.05
CA MET A 1 -12.81 -6.98 46.43
C MET A 1 -12.03 -8.11 45.74
N ILE A 2 -12.40 -9.40 45.88
CA ILE A 2 -11.73 -10.50 45.16
C ILE A 2 -12.11 -10.57 43.67
N GLU A 3 -13.30 -10.08 43.28
CA GLU A 3 -13.82 -10.06 41.90
C GLU A 3 -13.02 -9.16 40.93
N GLN A 4 -12.06 -8.37 41.42
CA GLN A 4 -11.31 -7.44 40.57
C GLN A 4 -10.17 -8.11 39.78
N TYR A 5 -9.64 -9.24 40.25
CA TYR A 5 -8.41 -9.85 39.70
C TYR A 5 -8.62 -11.04 38.78
N VAL A 6 -9.76 -11.72 38.90
CA VAL A 6 -10.09 -12.92 38.11
C VAL A 6 -11.52 -12.80 37.63
N LEU A 7 -11.72 -13.04 36.34
CA LEU A 7 -13.04 -13.10 35.69
C LEU A 7 -13.19 -14.43 34.95
N ASP A 8 -14.35 -15.08 35.07
CA ASP A 8 -14.59 -16.33 34.36
C ASP A 8 -14.80 -16.05 32.85
N LEU A 9 -14.37 -16.96 31.96
CA LEU A 9 -14.46 -16.72 30.50
C LEU A 9 -15.91 -16.49 30.03
N GLN A 10 -16.88 -17.08 30.71
CA GLN A 10 -18.31 -16.92 30.40
C GLN A 10 -18.85 -15.54 30.78
N GLU A 11 -18.15 -14.80 31.65
CA GLU A 11 -18.56 -13.48 32.15
C GLU A 11 -17.99 -12.32 31.33
N VAL A 12 -17.12 -12.60 30.35
CA VAL A 12 -16.42 -11.58 29.57
C VAL A 12 -16.86 -11.57 28.10
N ASP A 13 -16.62 -10.45 27.43
CA ASP A 13 -16.86 -10.28 25.99
C ASP A 13 -15.92 -9.23 25.37
N GLU A 14 -16.10 -8.98 24.06
CA GLU A 14 -15.30 -8.04 23.26
C GLU A 14 -15.27 -6.60 23.80
N THR A 15 -16.21 -6.20 24.66
CA THR A 15 -16.22 -4.85 25.24
C THR A 15 -15.18 -4.68 26.36
N GLN A 16 -14.64 -5.80 26.87
CA GLN A 16 -13.74 -5.83 28.04
C GLN A 16 -12.26 -6.07 27.67
N VAL A 17 -11.85 -5.81 26.42
CA VAL A 17 -10.44 -5.93 25.96
C VAL A 17 -9.46 -5.19 26.88
N ALA A 18 -9.84 -4.03 27.41
CA ALA A 18 -8.99 -3.26 28.32
C ALA A 18 -8.71 -3.97 29.67
N VAL A 19 -9.55 -4.94 30.06
CA VAL A 19 -9.50 -5.65 31.35
C VAL A 19 -8.93 -7.06 31.19
N VAL A 20 -9.30 -7.79 30.13
CA VAL A 20 -8.91 -9.19 29.92
C VAL A 20 -8.01 -9.42 28.70
N GLY A 21 -7.61 -8.33 28.04
CA GLY A 21 -6.84 -8.37 26.81
C GLY A 21 -7.63 -8.92 25.63
N GLY A 22 -7.00 -8.91 24.46
CA GLY A 22 -7.60 -9.32 23.21
C GLY A 22 -8.09 -10.77 23.19
N LYS A 23 -7.21 -11.73 23.51
CA LYS A 23 -7.54 -13.16 23.51
C LYS A 23 -8.66 -13.51 24.49
N GLY A 24 -8.60 -12.98 25.71
CA GLY A 24 -9.59 -13.22 26.75
C GLY A 24 -10.98 -12.74 26.35
N ALA A 25 -11.06 -11.54 25.77
CA ALA A 25 -12.31 -10.94 25.31
C ALA A 25 -12.93 -11.76 24.16
N HIS A 26 -12.14 -12.16 23.16
CA HIS A 26 -12.61 -12.98 22.04
C HIS A 26 -13.03 -14.40 22.47
N LEU A 27 -12.35 -15.01 23.44
CA LEU A 27 -12.76 -16.29 24.02
C LEU A 27 -14.11 -16.18 24.74
N GLY A 28 -14.34 -15.07 25.45
CA GLY A 28 -15.64 -14.77 26.05
C GLY A 28 -16.74 -14.63 25.01
N GLY A 29 -16.49 -13.87 23.93
CA GLY A 29 -17.39 -13.76 22.78
C GLY A 29 -17.75 -15.12 22.18
N LEU A 30 -16.74 -15.96 21.90
CA LEU A 30 -16.94 -17.33 21.40
C LEU A 30 -17.83 -18.18 22.32
N SER A 31 -17.66 -18.06 23.64
CA SER A 31 -18.40 -18.87 24.61
C SER A 31 -19.91 -18.58 24.63
N ARG A 32 -20.33 -17.43 24.07
CA ARG A 32 -21.73 -17.00 23.98
C ARG A 32 -22.42 -17.48 22.70
N ILE A 33 -21.68 -18.05 21.75
CA ILE A 33 -22.23 -18.52 20.48
C ILE A 33 -22.84 -19.91 20.65
N GLU A 34 -24.13 -20.03 20.39
CA GLU A 34 -24.82 -21.33 20.47
C GLU A 34 -24.20 -22.37 19.53
N GLY A 35 -23.91 -23.55 20.07
CA GLY A 35 -23.32 -24.66 19.32
C GLY A 35 -21.79 -24.59 19.16
N ILE A 36 -21.13 -23.53 19.65
CA ILE A 36 -19.66 -23.45 19.74
C ILE A 36 -19.24 -23.92 21.13
N ARG A 37 -18.25 -24.82 21.20
CA ARG A 37 -17.65 -25.27 22.46
C ARG A 37 -16.32 -24.60 22.68
N VAL A 38 -16.19 -23.90 23.79
CA VAL A 38 -14.93 -23.29 24.27
C VAL A 38 -14.54 -23.99 25.57
N PRO A 39 -13.28 -24.42 25.76
CA PRO A 39 -12.85 -25.01 27.03
C PRO A 39 -12.98 -24.01 28.18
N ASP A 40 -13.45 -24.50 29.33
CA ASP A 40 -13.62 -23.69 30.54
C ASP A 40 -12.30 -23.05 30.98
N GLY A 41 -12.39 -21.86 31.57
CA GLY A 41 -11.23 -21.11 32.01
C GLY A 41 -11.60 -19.77 32.62
N PHE A 42 -10.58 -19.02 32.99
CA PHE A 42 -10.71 -17.67 33.53
C PHE A 42 -9.57 -16.76 33.04
N CYS A 43 -9.79 -15.46 33.13
CA CYS A 43 -8.79 -14.44 32.87
C CYS A 43 -8.28 -13.83 34.18
N VAL A 44 -6.96 -13.84 34.37
CA VAL A 44 -6.28 -12.98 35.33
C VAL A 44 -6.21 -11.59 34.71
N THR A 45 -6.89 -10.63 35.31
CA THR A 45 -7.15 -9.32 34.70
C THR A 45 -5.89 -8.44 34.65
N THR A 46 -5.94 -7.38 33.85
CA THR A 46 -4.89 -6.36 33.82
C THR A 46 -4.69 -5.66 35.17
N ASP A 47 -5.65 -5.73 36.08
CA ASP A 47 -5.55 -5.16 37.42
C ASP A 47 -4.57 -5.93 38.29
N ALA A 48 -4.52 -7.26 38.13
CA ALA A 48 -3.48 -8.08 38.73
C ALA A 48 -2.09 -7.68 38.22
N PHE A 49 -1.95 -7.44 36.91
CA PHE A 49 -0.70 -6.95 36.33
C PHE A 49 -0.31 -5.58 36.88
N ARG A 50 -1.25 -4.62 36.96
CA ARG A 50 -0.99 -3.30 37.56
C ARG A 50 -0.53 -3.42 39.02
N ARG A 51 -1.15 -4.32 39.80
CA ARG A 51 -0.76 -4.57 41.19
C ARG A 51 0.67 -5.08 41.30
N ILE A 52 1.07 -6.00 40.41
CA ILE A 52 2.43 -6.57 40.38
C ILE A 52 3.46 -5.51 39.95
N MET A 53 3.16 -4.71 38.94
CA MET A 53 4.05 -3.63 38.52
C MET A 53 4.28 -2.59 39.64
N ALA A 54 3.27 -2.34 40.47
CA ALA A 54 3.38 -1.43 41.62
C ALA A 54 4.32 -1.95 42.73
N GLU A 55 4.58 -3.25 42.82
CA GLU A 55 5.55 -3.84 43.76
C GLU A 55 7.01 -3.64 43.30
N ALA A 56 7.23 -3.20 42.05
CA ALA A 56 8.56 -2.96 41.51
C ALA A 56 8.69 -1.57 40.83
N PRO A 57 8.66 -0.46 41.59
CA PRO A 57 8.78 0.90 41.03
C PRO A 57 10.05 1.13 40.20
N SER A 58 11.12 0.37 40.50
CA SER A 58 12.37 0.40 39.73
C SER A 58 12.22 0.01 38.24
N ILE A 59 11.09 -0.58 37.85
CA ILE A 59 10.79 -0.87 36.45
C ILE A 59 10.47 0.42 35.68
N ASP A 60 9.85 1.42 36.30
CA ASP A 60 9.45 2.65 35.60
C ASP A 60 10.66 3.40 35.02
N ASP A 61 11.75 3.52 35.79
CA ASP A 61 13.01 4.09 35.32
C ASP A 61 13.62 3.28 34.17
N GLN A 62 13.44 1.95 34.18
CA GLN A 62 13.93 1.07 33.12
C GLN A 62 13.10 1.25 31.84
N LEU A 63 11.79 1.44 31.95
CA LEU A 63 10.91 1.74 30.83
C LEU A 63 11.22 3.11 30.20
N ASP A 64 11.57 4.12 30.99
CA ASP A 64 12.03 5.41 30.46
C ASP A 64 13.31 5.28 29.65
N ARG A 65 14.27 4.49 30.14
CA ARG A 65 15.51 4.22 29.40
C ARG A 65 15.22 3.47 28.11
N LEU A 66 14.36 2.44 28.16
CA LEU A 66 13.92 1.69 26.99
C LEU A 66 13.28 2.61 25.93
N SER A 67 12.49 3.58 26.38
CA SER A 67 11.77 4.53 25.52
C SER A 67 12.66 5.58 24.86
N ARG A 68 13.95 5.65 25.22
CA ARG A 68 14.93 6.56 24.63
C ARG A 68 15.95 5.84 23.75
N LEU A 69 15.93 4.51 23.70
CA LEU A 69 16.85 3.74 22.87
C LEU A 69 16.45 3.78 21.40
N ASP A 70 17.46 3.78 20.53
CA ASP A 70 17.29 3.53 19.11
C ASP A 70 16.66 2.13 18.90
N PRO A 71 15.58 1.98 18.10
CA PRO A 71 14.99 0.69 17.77
C PRO A 71 15.97 -0.34 17.18
N ASP A 72 17.08 0.11 16.59
CA ASP A 72 18.09 -0.75 15.98
C ASP A 72 19.28 -1.08 16.91
N ASP A 73 19.33 -0.49 18.13
CA ASP A 73 20.27 -0.88 19.18
C ASP A 73 19.82 -2.17 19.90
N ARG A 74 19.97 -3.29 19.19
CA ARG A 74 19.54 -4.61 19.67
C ARG A 74 20.19 -5.02 20.99
N GLU A 75 21.45 -4.66 21.20
CA GLU A 75 22.19 -5.11 22.38
C GLU A 75 21.73 -4.39 23.66
N ALA A 76 21.49 -3.07 23.58
CA ALA A 76 20.92 -2.32 24.69
C ALA A 76 19.50 -2.77 25.00
N ILE A 77 18.67 -2.98 23.97
CA ILE A 77 17.30 -3.49 24.12
C ILE A 77 17.31 -4.85 24.79
N ARG A 78 18.13 -5.80 24.31
CA ARG A 78 18.25 -7.15 24.86
C ARG A 78 18.63 -7.14 26.34
N THR A 79 19.61 -6.31 26.70
CA THR A 79 20.12 -6.22 28.07
C THR A 79 19.09 -5.65 29.04
N LEU A 80 18.44 -4.52 28.69
CA LEU A 80 17.41 -3.90 29.53
C LEU A 80 16.17 -4.80 29.63
N SER A 81 15.73 -5.38 28.51
CA SER A 81 14.60 -6.32 28.45
C SER A 81 14.83 -7.52 29.38
N ALA A 82 16.02 -8.14 29.33
CA ALA A 82 16.37 -9.26 30.20
C ALA A 82 16.42 -8.88 31.69
N ARG A 83 16.71 -7.62 32.01
CA ARG A 83 16.70 -7.11 33.40
C ARG A 83 15.26 -6.92 33.89
N ILE A 84 14.42 -6.23 33.12
CA ILE A 84 13.00 -6.02 33.44
C ILE A 84 12.30 -7.37 33.67
N ARG A 85 12.52 -8.33 32.76
CA ARG A 85 11.96 -9.69 32.87
C ARG A 85 12.35 -10.40 34.16
N ARG A 86 13.64 -10.41 34.50
CA ARG A 86 14.14 -11.01 35.75
C ARG A 86 13.55 -10.34 36.99
N THR A 87 13.34 -9.03 36.95
CA THR A 87 12.67 -8.31 38.03
C THR A 87 11.23 -8.79 38.18
N ILE A 88 10.44 -8.85 37.10
CA ILE A 88 9.04 -9.30 37.14
C ILE A 88 8.93 -10.76 37.61
N GLU A 89 9.74 -11.66 37.06
CA GLU A 89 9.76 -13.08 37.43
C GLU A 89 10.18 -13.30 38.90
N GLY A 90 10.91 -12.35 39.50
CA GLY A 90 11.34 -12.38 40.90
C GLY A 90 10.33 -11.82 41.90
N ILE A 91 9.23 -11.21 41.45
CA ILE A 91 8.19 -10.67 42.35
C ILE A 91 7.37 -11.84 42.91
N ALA A 92 7.33 -11.94 44.24
CA ALA A 92 6.39 -12.86 44.90
C ALA A 92 4.96 -12.34 44.73
N LEU A 93 4.04 -13.20 44.27
CA LEU A 93 2.64 -12.81 44.10
C LEU A 93 2.02 -12.50 45.48
N PRO A 94 1.35 -11.34 45.64
CA PRO A 94 0.62 -11.02 46.86
C PRO A 94 -0.41 -12.10 47.24
N ASP A 95 -0.57 -12.38 48.54
CA ASP A 95 -1.41 -13.46 49.05
C ASP A 95 -2.88 -13.35 48.60
N ASP A 96 -3.41 -12.14 48.49
CA ASP A 96 -4.77 -11.88 48.01
C ASP A 96 -4.94 -12.27 46.53
N LEU A 97 -3.96 -11.93 45.68
CA LEU A 97 -3.94 -12.27 44.26
C LEU A 97 -3.75 -13.78 44.07
N ALA A 98 -2.79 -14.38 44.78
CA ALA A 98 -2.55 -15.82 44.73
C ALA A 98 -3.80 -16.59 45.16
N THR A 99 -4.47 -16.17 46.24
CA THR A 99 -5.72 -16.79 46.73
C THR A 99 -6.86 -16.66 45.72
N ALA A 100 -6.98 -15.53 45.03
CA ALA A 100 -8.00 -15.34 44.00
C ALA A 100 -7.82 -16.34 42.84
N ILE A 101 -6.58 -16.50 42.35
CA ILE A 101 -6.25 -17.41 41.25
C ILE A 101 -6.41 -18.87 41.66
N THR A 102 -5.91 -19.27 42.83
CA THR A 102 -6.01 -20.67 43.28
C THR A 102 -7.45 -21.07 43.59
N ARG A 103 -8.29 -20.16 44.09
CA ARG A 103 -9.72 -20.42 44.25
C ARG A 103 -10.41 -20.66 42.90
N ALA A 104 -10.06 -19.90 41.87
CA ALA A 104 -10.60 -20.12 40.53
C ALA A 104 -10.16 -21.48 39.96
N LEU A 105 -8.88 -21.84 40.12
CA LEU A 105 -8.36 -23.16 39.76
C LEU A 105 -9.05 -24.31 40.50
N ALA A 106 -9.32 -24.16 41.80
CA ALA A 106 -9.99 -25.18 42.60
C ALA A 106 -11.39 -25.51 42.07
N ARG A 107 -12.11 -24.52 41.51
CA ARG A 107 -13.41 -24.73 40.86
C ARG A 107 -13.30 -25.54 39.56
N LEU A 108 -12.21 -25.40 38.82
CA LEU A 108 -11.99 -26.07 37.53
C LEU A 108 -11.29 -27.44 37.67
N GLY A 109 -10.58 -27.67 38.77
CA GLY A 109 -9.91 -28.92 39.15
C GLY A 109 -8.39 -28.78 39.23
N GLU A 110 -7.83 -28.80 40.44
CA GLU A 110 -6.41 -28.45 40.69
C GLU A 110 -5.39 -29.42 40.06
N GLU A 111 -5.77 -30.68 39.86
CA GLU A 111 -4.90 -31.71 39.26
C GLU A 111 -5.01 -31.78 37.73
N SER A 112 -5.86 -30.95 37.10
CA SER A 112 -5.96 -30.89 35.64
C SER A 112 -4.78 -30.13 35.02
N GLY A 113 -4.50 -30.42 33.74
CA GLY A 113 -3.60 -29.59 32.94
C GLY A 113 -4.30 -28.32 32.46
N TYR A 114 -3.56 -27.21 32.40
CA TYR A 114 -4.03 -25.91 31.93
C TYR A 114 -3.10 -25.33 30.85
N ALA A 115 -3.68 -24.60 29.90
CA ALA A 115 -2.96 -23.69 29.03
C ALA A 115 -2.94 -22.29 29.67
N VAL A 116 -1.74 -21.75 29.90
CA VAL A 116 -1.51 -20.41 30.44
C VAL A 116 -1.05 -19.50 29.29
N ARG A 117 -1.93 -18.62 28.83
CA ARG A 117 -1.77 -17.84 27.59
C ARG A 117 -1.75 -16.35 27.90
N SER A 118 -0.76 -15.64 27.38
CA SER A 118 -0.74 -14.17 27.37
C SER A 118 -1.92 -13.58 26.60
N SER A 119 -2.50 -12.49 27.08
CA SER A 119 -3.60 -11.75 26.45
C SER A 119 -3.37 -10.26 26.64
N ALA A 120 -2.71 -9.60 25.70
CA ALA A 120 -2.38 -8.19 25.85
C ALA A 120 -3.51 -7.27 25.36
N THR A 121 -3.61 -6.07 25.94
CA THR A 121 -4.65 -5.08 25.58
C THR A 121 -4.46 -4.47 24.19
N ALA A 122 -3.25 -4.56 23.64
CA ALA A 122 -2.90 -4.03 22.33
C ALA A 122 -2.82 -5.12 21.24
N GLU A 123 -3.12 -6.39 21.59
CA GLU A 123 -2.89 -7.57 20.74
C GLU A 123 -3.74 -7.61 19.47
N ASP A 124 -4.92 -6.99 19.52
CA ASP A 124 -5.93 -6.99 18.45
C ASP A 124 -6.22 -5.57 17.91
N LEU A 125 -5.34 -4.59 18.17
CA LEU A 125 -5.46 -3.28 17.53
C LEU A 125 -5.27 -3.47 16.01
N PRO A 126 -6.08 -2.81 15.15
CA PRO A 126 -5.96 -2.93 13.69
C PRO A 126 -4.55 -2.62 13.16
N THR A 127 -3.81 -1.79 13.89
CA THR A 127 -2.44 -1.37 13.56
C THR A 127 -1.36 -2.22 14.24
N ALA A 128 -1.71 -3.11 15.17
CA ALA A 128 -0.72 -3.83 15.96
C ALA A 128 -1.00 -5.34 16.04
N SER A 129 -0.34 -6.13 15.20
CA SER A 129 -0.35 -7.59 15.32
C SER A 129 0.74 -8.01 16.31
N PHE A 130 0.36 -8.26 17.57
CA PHE A 130 1.25 -8.90 18.55
C PHE A 130 1.30 -10.43 18.38
N ALA A 131 0.82 -10.95 17.25
CA ALA A 131 0.78 -12.37 16.94
C ALA A 131 2.17 -13.02 17.11
N GLY A 132 2.22 -14.04 17.98
CA GLY A 132 3.43 -14.81 18.27
C GLY A 132 4.55 -14.03 18.95
N GLN A 133 4.28 -12.84 19.52
CA GLN A 133 5.28 -12.01 20.22
C GLN A 133 5.42 -12.37 21.71
N GLN A 134 4.43 -13.07 22.27
CA GLN A 134 4.27 -13.30 23.71
C GLN A 134 4.15 -14.80 23.99
N ASP A 135 4.50 -15.19 25.22
CA ASP A 135 4.63 -16.59 25.57
C ASP A 135 3.26 -17.23 25.85
N THR A 136 3.16 -18.51 25.49
CA THR A 136 2.07 -19.41 25.87
C THR A 136 2.67 -20.71 26.38
N TYR A 137 2.11 -21.24 27.47
CA TYR A 137 2.60 -22.44 28.12
C TYR A 137 1.49 -23.49 28.16
N LEU A 138 1.72 -24.66 27.58
CA LEU A 138 0.74 -25.73 27.48
C LEU A 138 0.94 -26.80 28.56
N ASN A 139 -0.17 -27.44 28.96
CA ASN A 139 -0.20 -28.54 29.92
C ASN A 139 0.53 -28.24 31.24
N VAL A 140 0.24 -27.07 31.84
CA VAL A 140 0.73 -26.68 33.16
C VAL A 140 -0.14 -27.34 34.23
N VAL A 141 0.46 -28.12 35.12
CA VAL A 141 -0.24 -28.90 36.15
C VAL A 141 0.13 -28.39 37.54
N GLY A 142 -0.88 -28.14 38.37
CA GLY A 142 -0.72 -27.76 39.78
C GLY A 142 -0.70 -26.25 40.03
N PRO A 143 -1.27 -25.76 41.15
CA PRO A 143 -1.43 -24.33 41.43
C PRO A 143 -0.13 -23.53 41.42
N ALA A 144 0.95 -24.06 42.03
CA ALA A 144 2.23 -23.37 42.09
C ALA A 144 2.85 -23.16 40.70
N ALA A 145 2.73 -24.15 39.81
CA ALA A 145 3.21 -24.03 38.44
C ALA A 145 2.39 -23.01 37.65
N VAL A 146 1.06 -22.98 37.81
CA VAL A 146 0.20 -21.99 37.15
C VAL A 146 0.59 -20.56 37.56
N LEU A 147 0.77 -20.29 38.86
CA LEU A 147 1.19 -18.98 39.35
C LEU A 147 2.55 -18.55 38.77
N GLN A 148 3.51 -19.48 38.68
CA GLN A 148 4.81 -19.22 38.06
C GLN A 148 4.68 -18.84 36.58
N HIS A 149 3.86 -19.57 35.82
CA HIS A 149 3.69 -19.31 34.38
C HIS A 149 2.90 -18.02 34.10
N ILE A 150 1.99 -17.62 35.00
CA ILE A 150 1.34 -16.30 34.93
C ILE A 150 2.40 -15.18 35.04
N SER A 151 3.34 -15.29 35.98
CA SER A 151 4.44 -14.34 36.10
C SER A 151 5.33 -14.29 34.85
N ARG A 152 5.61 -15.45 34.25
CA ARG A 152 6.33 -15.53 32.97
C ARG A 152 5.56 -14.88 31.81
N CYS A 153 4.23 -15.05 31.75
CA CYS A 153 3.41 -14.36 30.75
C CYS A 153 3.51 -12.83 30.89
N TRP A 154 3.48 -12.28 32.12
CA TRP A 154 3.71 -10.85 32.35
C TRP A 154 5.13 -10.42 31.91
N ALA A 155 6.15 -11.21 32.23
CA ALA A 155 7.51 -10.95 31.80
C ALA A 155 7.66 -11.01 30.27
N SER A 156 6.90 -11.87 29.58
CA SER A 156 6.95 -11.99 28.12
C SER A 156 6.53 -10.71 27.39
N LEU A 157 5.82 -9.80 28.08
CA LEU A 157 5.55 -8.47 27.55
C LEU A 157 6.85 -7.70 27.26
N PHE A 158 7.96 -8.03 27.92
CA PHE A 158 9.26 -7.35 27.79
C PHE A 158 10.33 -8.25 27.16
N THR A 159 9.95 -9.15 26.25
CA THR A 159 10.94 -9.78 25.36
C THR A 159 11.55 -8.77 24.40
N GLU A 160 12.77 -9.04 23.91
CA GLU A 160 13.43 -8.20 22.91
C GLU A 160 12.50 -7.96 21.70
N ARG A 161 11.87 -9.03 21.20
CA ARG A 161 10.95 -8.99 20.05
C ARG A 161 9.75 -8.06 20.31
N ALA A 162 9.09 -8.18 21.47
CA ALA A 162 7.92 -7.36 21.83
C ALA A 162 8.29 -5.89 22.11
N VAL A 163 9.47 -5.62 22.64
CA VAL A 163 9.97 -4.25 22.86
C VAL A 163 10.31 -3.59 21.53
N THR A 164 11.14 -4.22 20.69
CA THR A 164 11.53 -3.69 19.39
C THR A 164 10.31 -3.43 18.52
N TYR A 165 9.32 -4.33 18.54
CA TYR A 165 8.06 -4.15 17.83
C TYR A 165 7.33 -2.85 18.24
N ARG A 166 7.14 -2.64 19.55
CA ARG A 166 6.46 -1.44 20.06
C ARG A 166 7.23 -0.17 19.77
N ARG A 167 8.57 -0.19 19.89
CA ARG A 167 9.44 0.93 19.53
C ARG A 167 9.27 1.34 18.08
N ARG A 168 9.32 0.37 17.15
CA ARG A 168 9.15 0.61 15.71
C ARG A 168 7.76 1.14 15.35
N ASN A 169 6.74 0.80 16.14
CA ASN A 169 5.36 1.26 15.93
C ASN A 169 4.98 2.47 16.79
N GLY A 170 5.94 3.10 17.49
CA GLY A 170 5.68 4.27 18.35
C GLY A 170 4.73 4.00 19.53
N ILE A 171 4.59 2.75 19.96
CA ILE A 171 3.70 2.36 21.06
C ILE A 171 4.46 2.53 22.39
N ASP A 172 3.94 3.38 23.28
CA ASP A 172 4.49 3.53 24.63
C ASP A 172 4.33 2.22 25.43
N HIS A 173 5.45 1.73 25.98
CA HIS A 173 5.51 0.52 26.78
C HIS A 173 4.58 0.54 28.01
N ARG A 174 4.25 1.72 28.55
CA ARG A 174 3.37 1.90 29.72
C ARG A 174 1.88 1.76 29.40
N THR A 175 1.51 1.99 28.15
CA THR A 175 0.11 1.92 27.71
C THR A 175 -0.36 0.48 27.51
N VAL A 176 0.57 -0.44 27.26
CA VAL A 176 0.26 -1.86 27.02
C VAL A 176 0.20 -2.61 28.35
N ARG A 177 -0.94 -3.26 28.61
CA ARG A 177 -1.16 -4.10 29.78
C ARG A 177 -1.34 -5.55 29.36
N MET A 178 -1.09 -6.46 30.30
CA MET A 178 -1.17 -7.90 30.07
C MET A 178 -2.20 -8.53 31.02
N ALA A 179 -3.22 -9.15 30.45
CA ALA A 179 -4.02 -10.16 31.13
C ALA A 179 -3.44 -11.56 30.82
N VAL A 180 -3.84 -12.56 31.59
CA VAL A 180 -3.42 -13.95 31.36
C VAL A 180 -4.64 -14.86 31.36
N VAL A 181 -4.86 -15.58 30.27
CA VAL A 181 -5.91 -16.60 30.16
C VAL A 181 -5.38 -17.90 30.74
N VAL A 182 -6.12 -18.47 31.68
CA VAL A 182 -5.87 -19.82 32.21
C VAL A 182 -7.05 -20.69 31.78
N GLN A 183 -6.81 -21.54 30.79
CA GLN A 183 -7.84 -22.36 30.15
C GLN A 183 -7.56 -23.84 30.37
N ARG A 184 -8.60 -24.64 30.59
CA ARG A 184 -8.47 -26.08 30.74
C ARG A 184 -7.84 -26.69 29.48
N MET A 185 -6.84 -27.55 29.67
CA MET A 185 -6.13 -28.18 28.56
C MET A 185 -7.05 -29.16 27.82
N VAL A 186 -7.05 -29.08 26.49
CA VAL A 186 -7.65 -30.09 25.62
C VAL A 186 -6.54 -31.08 25.23
N PHE A 187 -6.87 -32.37 25.20
CA PHE A 187 -5.95 -33.44 24.77
C PHE A 187 -6.41 -33.99 23.41
N PRO A 188 -6.25 -33.24 22.31
CA PRO A 188 -6.81 -33.58 21.01
C PRO A 188 -6.08 -34.73 20.30
N HIS A 189 -6.80 -35.39 19.39
CA HIS A 189 -6.20 -36.25 18.38
C HIS A 189 -5.64 -35.45 17.20
N ALA A 190 -6.30 -34.33 16.89
CA ALA A 190 -5.91 -33.39 15.85
C ALA A 190 -6.21 -31.96 16.28
N ALA A 191 -5.38 -31.01 15.84
CA ALA A 191 -5.56 -29.60 16.08
C ALA A 191 -5.10 -28.81 14.86
N GLY A 192 -5.53 -27.56 14.78
CA GLY A 192 -5.22 -26.76 13.61
C GLY A 192 -5.75 -25.35 13.64
N ILE A 193 -5.68 -24.74 12.47
CA ILE A 193 -6.10 -23.36 12.23
C ILE A 193 -7.16 -23.38 11.13
N LEU A 194 -8.20 -22.58 11.29
CA LEU A 194 -9.23 -22.32 10.29
C LEU A 194 -9.23 -20.82 9.99
N PHE A 195 -8.98 -20.47 8.73
CA PHE A 195 -9.24 -19.14 8.21
C PHE A 195 -10.58 -19.14 7.47
N THR A 196 -11.50 -18.24 7.84
CA THR A 196 -12.80 -18.13 7.16
C THR A 196 -12.72 -17.41 5.82
N ALA A 197 -11.59 -16.79 5.52
CA ALA A 197 -11.23 -16.27 4.19
C ALA A 197 -9.86 -16.82 3.79
N ASP A 198 -9.58 -16.93 2.49
CA ASP A 198 -8.28 -17.40 2.02
C ASP A 198 -7.20 -16.36 2.38
N PRO A 199 -6.22 -16.70 3.24
CA PRO A 199 -5.23 -15.73 3.71
C PRO A 199 -4.25 -15.29 2.61
N LEU A 200 -4.19 -16.01 1.48
CA LEU A 200 -3.29 -15.69 0.37
C LEU A 200 -3.96 -14.75 -0.65
N THR A 201 -5.19 -15.07 -1.04
CA THR A 201 -5.91 -14.33 -2.08
C THR A 201 -6.86 -13.28 -1.50
N GLY A 202 -7.23 -13.39 -0.23
CA GLY A 202 -8.24 -12.57 0.42
C GLY A 202 -9.69 -12.92 0.05
N ASN A 203 -9.90 -13.98 -0.74
CA ASN A 203 -11.25 -14.41 -1.13
C ASN A 203 -12.06 -14.83 0.12
N ARG A 204 -13.12 -14.08 0.42
CA ARG A 204 -13.96 -14.29 1.61
C ARG A 204 -14.92 -15.47 1.48
N LYS A 205 -15.17 -15.96 0.27
CA LYS A 205 -16.00 -17.16 0.02
C LYS A 205 -15.21 -18.47 0.11
N VAL A 206 -13.89 -18.41 0.17
CA VAL A 206 -13.03 -19.59 0.35
C VAL A 206 -12.52 -19.65 1.79
N ALA A 207 -12.82 -20.74 2.50
CA ALA A 207 -12.23 -21.02 3.80
C ALA A 207 -11.03 -21.98 3.65
N THR A 208 -10.00 -21.80 4.47
CA THR A 208 -8.81 -22.66 4.47
C THR A 208 -8.64 -23.31 5.85
N VAL A 209 -8.50 -24.63 5.89
CA VAL A 209 -8.26 -25.41 7.11
C VAL A 209 -6.87 -26.03 7.03
N ASP A 210 -6.04 -25.67 8.01
CA ASP A 210 -4.75 -26.31 8.26
C ASP A 210 -4.92 -27.29 9.42
N ALA A 211 -4.52 -28.56 9.24
CA ALA A 211 -4.70 -29.61 10.24
C ALA A 211 -3.43 -30.45 10.45
N GLY A 212 -3.11 -30.75 11.71
CA GLY A 212 -2.08 -31.73 12.06
C GLY A 212 -2.45 -32.58 13.26
N PHE A 213 -1.67 -33.64 13.51
CA PHE A 213 -1.90 -34.56 14.61
C PHE A 213 -1.38 -34.01 15.94
N GLY A 214 -2.09 -34.32 17.03
CA GLY A 214 -1.73 -33.90 18.38
C GLY A 214 -2.05 -32.43 18.66
N LEU A 215 -1.18 -31.77 19.44
CA LEU A 215 -1.34 -30.37 19.86
C LEU A 215 -0.97 -29.38 18.75
N GLY A 216 -1.73 -28.27 18.69
CA GLY A 216 -1.52 -27.20 17.70
C GLY A 216 -0.18 -26.48 17.80
N GLU A 217 0.54 -26.62 18.94
CA GLU A 217 1.89 -26.08 19.15
C GLU A 217 2.86 -26.45 18.01
N ALA A 218 2.74 -27.66 17.46
CA ALA A 218 3.57 -28.14 16.36
C ALA A 218 3.41 -27.30 15.08
N LEU A 219 2.18 -26.85 14.78
CA LEU A 219 1.90 -26.04 13.60
C LEU A 219 2.37 -24.60 13.81
N VAL A 220 2.05 -24.02 14.97
CA VAL A 220 2.39 -22.63 15.29
C VAL A 220 3.91 -22.42 15.36
N SER A 221 4.66 -23.44 15.80
CA SER A 221 6.13 -23.42 15.85
C SER A 221 6.82 -23.76 14.52
N GLY A 222 6.06 -24.15 13.48
CA GLY A 222 6.60 -24.52 12.17
C GLY A 222 7.38 -25.84 12.16
N LEU A 223 7.19 -26.70 13.16
CA LEU A 223 7.88 -27.99 13.27
C LEU A 223 7.32 -29.04 12.29
N VAL A 224 6.09 -28.86 11.81
CA VAL A 224 5.37 -29.81 10.95
C VAL A 224 4.66 -29.10 9.81
N ASN A 225 4.60 -29.76 8.65
CA ASN A 225 3.75 -29.33 7.54
C ASN A 225 2.32 -29.85 7.77
N PRO A 226 1.30 -28.98 7.79
CA PRO A 226 -0.08 -29.41 7.98
C PRO A 226 -0.69 -29.97 6.70
N ASP A 227 -1.81 -30.69 6.84
CA ASP A 227 -2.75 -30.89 5.74
C ASP A 227 -3.51 -29.59 5.50
N VAL A 228 -3.74 -29.25 4.23
CA VAL A 228 -4.43 -28.03 3.82
C VAL A 228 -5.67 -28.40 3.02
N PHE A 229 -6.82 -27.92 3.47
CA PHE A 229 -8.10 -28.07 2.79
C PHE A 229 -8.65 -26.68 2.44
N LYS A 230 -9.10 -26.50 1.19
CA LYS A 230 -9.82 -25.30 0.77
C LYS A 230 -11.26 -25.65 0.48
N MET A 231 -12.18 -24.87 1.04
CA MET A 231 -13.61 -25.09 0.92
C MET A 231 -14.31 -23.84 0.37
N ARG A 232 -15.22 -24.05 -0.58
CA ARG A 232 -16.04 -23.02 -1.20
C ARG A 232 -17.46 -23.56 -1.39
N ASP A 233 -18.47 -22.76 -1.08
CA ASP A 233 -19.89 -23.08 -1.32
C ASP A 233 -20.35 -24.47 -0.80
N GLY A 234 -19.77 -24.94 0.32
CA GLY A 234 -20.11 -26.24 0.90
C GLY A 234 -19.25 -27.42 0.42
N GLU A 235 -18.35 -27.20 -0.53
CA GLU A 235 -17.56 -28.26 -1.16
C GLU A 235 -16.05 -28.06 -1.00
N ILE A 236 -15.30 -29.16 -0.88
CA ILE A 236 -13.83 -29.14 -0.84
C ILE A 236 -13.32 -28.99 -2.28
N VAL A 237 -12.79 -27.81 -2.60
CA VAL A 237 -12.28 -27.47 -3.94
C VAL A 237 -10.80 -27.81 -4.10
N ALA A 238 -10.04 -27.91 -3.01
CA ALA A 238 -8.65 -28.36 -3.02
C ALA A 238 -8.27 -29.08 -1.72
N LYS A 239 -7.41 -30.09 -1.83
CA LYS A 239 -6.91 -30.89 -0.72
C LYS A 239 -5.44 -31.25 -0.94
N ALA A 240 -4.59 -30.86 -0.01
CA ALA A 240 -3.18 -31.21 0.02
C ALA A 240 -2.87 -31.94 1.33
N VAL A 241 -2.43 -33.20 1.23
CA VAL A 241 -2.06 -34.02 2.39
C VAL A 241 -0.54 -34.03 2.52
N ALA A 242 -0.03 -33.53 3.64
CA ALA A 242 1.40 -33.47 3.92
C ALA A 242 1.87 -34.73 4.67
N ALA A 243 3.13 -35.10 4.45
CA ALA A 243 3.80 -36.15 5.22
C ALA A 243 4.15 -35.62 6.63
N LYS A 244 3.29 -35.92 7.60
CA LYS A 244 3.43 -35.45 8.99
C LYS A 244 4.35 -36.39 9.76
N GLN A 245 5.63 -36.04 9.87
CA GLN A 245 6.65 -36.92 10.51
C GLN A 245 6.64 -36.87 12.04
N ARG A 246 6.19 -35.75 12.62
CA ARG A 246 6.21 -35.48 14.06
C ARG A 246 4.86 -34.95 14.53
N ALA A 247 4.56 -35.12 15.81
CA ALA A 247 3.45 -34.49 16.52
C ALA A 247 3.92 -34.03 17.90
N VAL A 248 3.23 -33.06 18.49
CA VAL A 248 3.47 -32.64 19.88
C VAL A 248 2.35 -33.18 20.76
N HIS A 249 2.69 -33.94 21.81
CA HIS A 249 1.75 -34.53 22.75
C HIS A 249 1.95 -33.96 24.17
N ALA A 250 0.88 -33.97 24.97
CA ALA A 250 0.96 -33.59 26.38
C ALA A 250 1.53 -34.73 27.23
N ARG A 251 2.42 -34.40 28.17
CA ARG A 251 2.96 -35.36 29.15
C ARG A 251 1.99 -35.55 30.33
N PRO A 252 1.90 -36.76 30.92
CA PRO A 252 1.06 -36.99 32.10
C PRO A 252 1.43 -36.14 33.31
N THR A 253 2.70 -35.76 33.46
CA THR A 253 3.22 -34.99 34.61
C THR A 253 3.31 -33.48 34.37
N GLY A 254 2.73 -33.00 33.26
CA GLY A 254 2.84 -31.60 32.82
C GLY A 254 3.94 -31.37 31.78
N GLY A 255 3.74 -30.35 30.95
CA GLY A 255 4.56 -30.02 29.78
C GLY A 255 4.20 -30.82 28.52
N THR A 256 4.96 -30.60 27.44
CA THR A 256 4.75 -31.21 26.13
C THR A 256 5.99 -31.97 25.66
N GLU A 257 5.81 -32.88 24.70
CA GLU A 257 6.89 -33.60 24.04
C GLU A 257 6.63 -33.84 22.57
N GLU A 258 7.71 -33.79 21.79
CA GLU A 258 7.70 -34.19 20.39
C GLU A 258 7.78 -35.71 20.28
N VAL A 259 6.87 -36.29 19.50
CA VAL A 259 6.77 -37.72 19.24
C VAL A 259 6.80 -37.96 17.73
N ALA A 260 7.55 -38.96 17.28
CA ALA A 260 7.54 -39.39 15.89
C ALA A 260 6.22 -40.09 15.55
N ILE A 261 5.61 -39.72 14.42
CA ILE A 261 4.39 -40.37 13.93
C ILE A 261 4.77 -41.67 13.21
N ASP A 262 4.00 -42.74 13.45
CA ASP A 262 4.12 -44.01 12.73
C ASP A 262 4.18 -43.78 11.21
N PRO A 263 5.21 -44.26 10.48
CA PRO A 263 5.35 -44.12 9.04
C PRO A 263 4.08 -44.44 8.23
N ARG A 264 3.25 -45.37 8.69
CA ARG A 264 1.99 -45.73 8.01
C ARG A 264 0.93 -44.63 8.07
N ARG A 265 0.96 -43.80 9.12
CA ARG A 265 -0.01 -42.72 9.37
C ARG A 265 0.44 -41.37 8.83
N GLN A 266 1.71 -41.21 8.44
CA GLN A 266 2.26 -39.92 8.02
C GLN A 266 1.56 -39.36 6.78
N GLY A 267 1.10 -40.23 5.87
CA GLY A 267 0.36 -39.86 4.65
C GLY A 267 -1.16 -39.94 4.79
N GLU A 268 -1.69 -40.23 5.98
CA GLU A 268 -3.14 -40.21 6.22
C GLU A 268 -3.62 -38.76 6.38
N PRO A 269 -4.82 -38.42 5.85
CA PRO A 269 -5.42 -37.12 6.12
C PRO A 269 -5.79 -37.01 7.61
N THR A 270 -5.43 -35.89 8.23
CA THR A 270 -5.71 -35.63 9.65
C THR A 270 -7.20 -35.51 9.93
N LEU A 271 -7.97 -34.99 8.98
CA LEU A 271 -9.43 -34.86 9.05
C LEU A 271 -10.10 -35.62 7.90
N THR A 272 -11.29 -36.15 8.17
CA THR A 272 -12.22 -36.62 7.14
C THR A 272 -12.89 -35.43 6.46
N ASP A 273 -13.35 -35.63 5.22
CA ASP A 273 -14.00 -34.56 4.45
C ASP A 273 -15.27 -34.04 5.16
N ALA A 274 -16.04 -34.91 5.83
CA ALA A 274 -17.20 -34.52 6.62
C ALA A 274 -16.83 -33.68 7.86
N GLN A 275 -15.69 -33.97 8.51
CA GLN A 275 -15.18 -33.15 9.62
C GLN A 275 -14.73 -31.77 9.13
N VAL A 276 -14.11 -31.68 7.94
CA VAL A 276 -13.73 -30.40 7.33
C VAL A 276 -14.96 -29.52 7.07
N VAL A 277 -16.00 -30.09 6.46
CA VAL A 277 -17.26 -29.37 6.19
C VAL A 277 -17.87 -28.86 7.50
N ARG A 278 -18.01 -29.71 8.52
CA ARG A 278 -18.54 -29.32 9.83
C ARG A 278 -17.70 -28.22 10.49
N LEU A 279 -16.38 -28.31 10.40
CA LEU A 279 -15.49 -27.30 10.99
C LEU A 279 -15.66 -25.93 10.30
N VAL A 280 -15.74 -25.89 8.98
CA VAL A 280 -15.97 -24.66 8.23
C VAL A 280 -17.35 -24.08 8.54
N GLU A 281 -18.39 -24.90 8.66
CA GLU A 281 -19.73 -24.43 9.09
C GLU A 281 -19.69 -23.76 10.47
N LEU A 282 -18.93 -24.32 11.44
CA LEU A 282 -18.73 -23.70 12.74
C LEU A 282 -17.96 -22.37 12.60
N GLY A 283 -16.92 -22.33 11.76
CA GLY A 283 -16.18 -21.10 11.48
C GLY A 283 -17.03 -20.00 10.86
N ARG A 284 -17.93 -20.34 9.92
CA ARG A 284 -18.86 -19.36 9.31
C ARG A 284 -19.86 -18.80 10.33
N ARG A 285 -20.29 -19.59 11.32
CA ARG A 285 -21.11 -19.08 12.44
C ARG A 285 -20.32 -18.11 13.32
N ILE A 286 -19.06 -18.42 13.58
CA ILE A 286 -18.16 -17.56 14.35
C ILE A 286 -17.92 -16.24 13.59
N GLU A 287 -17.61 -16.29 12.30
CA GLU A 287 -17.47 -15.12 11.42
C GLU A 287 -18.74 -14.26 11.41
N ALA A 288 -19.92 -14.88 11.30
CA ALA A 288 -21.19 -14.17 11.33
C ALA A 288 -21.44 -13.45 12.66
N HIS A 289 -21.00 -14.02 13.79
CA HIS A 289 -21.09 -13.38 15.11
C HIS A 289 -20.19 -12.14 15.21
N PHE A 290 -18.93 -12.25 14.78
CA PHE A 290 -17.96 -11.14 14.84
C PHE A 290 -18.09 -10.14 13.68
N GLY A 291 -18.89 -10.47 12.65
CA GLY A 291 -19.15 -9.63 11.48
C GLY A 291 -17.95 -9.43 10.54
N ARG A 292 -16.89 -10.23 10.69
CA ARG A 292 -15.65 -10.10 9.89
C ARG A 292 -14.88 -11.43 9.84
N PRO A 293 -14.06 -11.67 8.81
CA PRO A 293 -13.27 -12.90 8.69
C PRO A 293 -12.40 -13.19 9.90
N GLN A 294 -12.35 -14.45 10.30
CA GLN A 294 -11.69 -14.93 11.51
C GLN A 294 -10.59 -15.94 11.19
N ASP A 295 -9.53 -15.87 12.00
CA ASP A 295 -8.49 -16.88 12.18
C ASP A 295 -8.79 -17.60 13.51
N ILE A 296 -9.10 -18.89 13.43
CA ILE A 296 -9.66 -19.69 14.51
C ILE A 296 -8.73 -20.87 14.80
N GLU A 297 -8.25 -20.98 16.03
CA GLU A 297 -7.55 -22.17 16.50
C GLU A 297 -8.55 -23.17 17.07
N TRP A 298 -8.42 -24.43 16.66
CA TRP A 298 -9.35 -25.50 17.03
C TRP A 298 -8.63 -26.78 17.46
N CYS A 299 -9.35 -27.59 18.24
CA CYS A 299 -8.94 -28.91 18.70
C CYS A 299 -10.07 -29.92 18.42
N LEU A 300 -9.72 -31.14 18.00
CA LEU A 300 -10.64 -32.24 17.78
C LEU A 300 -10.43 -33.33 18.84
N LEU A 301 -11.47 -33.58 19.64
CA LEU A 301 -11.52 -34.60 20.67
C LEU A 301 -12.81 -35.42 20.53
N ASN A 302 -12.69 -36.74 20.33
CA ASN A 302 -13.84 -37.66 20.21
C ASN A 302 -14.91 -37.18 19.20
N ASP A 303 -14.50 -36.78 18.01
CA ASP A 303 -15.34 -36.17 16.96
C ASP A 303 -16.02 -34.84 17.30
N ASP A 304 -15.68 -34.21 18.42
CA ASP A 304 -16.15 -32.88 18.79
C ASP A 304 -15.05 -31.82 18.69
N PHE A 305 -15.36 -30.74 17.99
CA PHE A 305 -14.48 -29.57 17.88
C PHE A 305 -14.62 -28.66 19.11
N GLN A 306 -13.48 -28.22 19.63
CA GLN A 306 -13.37 -27.19 20.65
C GLN A 306 -12.55 -26.01 20.10
N MET A 307 -13.10 -24.80 20.22
CA MET A 307 -12.45 -23.58 19.77
C MET A 307 -11.61 -23.03 20.91
N VAL A 308 -10.30 -22.89 20.67
CA VAL A 308 -9.34 -22.47 21.70
C VAL A 308 -8.86 -21.04 21.48
N GLN A 309 -9.10 -20.45 20.31
CA GLN A 309 -8.88 -19.04 20.04
C GLN A 309 -9.68 -18.60 18.81
N SER A 310 -10.10 -17.33 18.75
CA SER A 310 -10.52 -16.66 17.52
C SER A 310 -9.94 -15.25 17.51
N ARG A 311 -9.54 -14.77 16.33
CA ARG A 311 -9.09 -13.39 16.12
C ARG A 311 -9.45 -12.91 14.72
N PRO A 312 -9.65 -11.61 14.50
CA PRO A 312 -9.92 -11.10 13.17
C PRO A 312 -8.70 -11.19 12.25
N ILE A 313 -8.92 -11.50 10.97
CA ILE A 313 -7.85 -11.46 9.97
C ILE A 313 -7.60 -10.01 9.55
N THR A 314 -6.48 -9.43 9.99
CA THR A 314 -6.14 -8.01 9.77
C THR A 314 -5.31 -7.76 8.51
N THR A 315 -4.85 -8.80 7.82
CA THR A 315 -4.02 -8.71 6.62
C THR A 315 -4.82 -8.62 5.32
N LEU A 316 -6.13 -8.83 5.36
CA LEU A 316 -6.97 -8.83 4.16
C LEU A 316 -7.15 -7.42 3.63
N PHE A 317 -6.98 -7.25 2.32
CA PHE A 317 -7.41 -6.03 1.66
C PHE A 317 -8.96 -5.92 1.77
N PRO A 318 -9.51 -4.77 2.22
CA PRO A 318 -10.96 -4.61 2.32
C PRO A 318 -11.60 -4.59 0.92
N ALA A 319 -12.82 -5.10 0.79
CA ALA A 319 -13.60 -4.98 -0.43
C ALA A 319 -14.39 -3.66 -0.44
N PRO A 320 -14.68 -3.06 -1.60
CA PRO A 320 -15.58 -1.92 -1.66
C PRO A 320 -17.00 -2.31 -1.22
N GLU A 321 -17.63 -1.46 -0.41
CA GLU A 321 -19.03 -1.67 -0.02
C GLU A 321 -19.94 -1.44 -1.23
N THR A 322 -20.82 -2.41 -1.49
CA THR A 322 -21.86 -2.34 -2.53
C THR A 322 -23.23 -2.49 -1.90
N GLY A 323 -24.23 -1.86 -2.52
CA GLY A 323 -25.63 -1.94 -2.07
C GLY A 323 -26.35 -3.20 -2.55
N ASP A 324 -25.64 -4.13 -3.20
CA ASP A 324 -26.20 -5.35 -3.79
C ASP A 324 -25.35 -6.59 -3.43
N GLN A 325 -25.79 -7.76 -3.88
CA GLN A 325 -25.11 -9.05 -3.68
C GLN A 325 -24.53 -9.60 -4.99
N GLU A 326 -24.38 -8.75 -6.01
CA GLU A 326 -23.90 -9.17 -7.33
C GLU A 326 -22.36 -9.34 -7.33
N ASN A 327 -21.86 -10.07 -8.32
CA ASN A 327 -20.42 -10.21 -8.52
C ASN A 327 -19.90 -8.96 -9.23
N HIS A 328 -18.93 -8.29 -8.62
CA HIS A 328 -18.28 -7.11 -9.19
C HIS A 328 -16.79 -7.34 -9.39
N VAL A 329 -16.25 -6.70 -10.42
CA VAL A 329 -14.83 -6.66 -10.76
C VAL A 329 -14.36 -5.22 -10.74
N TYR A 330 -13.41 -4.95 -9.86
CA TYR A 330 -12.85 -3.63 -9.62
C TYR A 330 -11.43 -3.55 -10.13
N VAL A 331 -11.09 -2.49 -10.85
CA VAL A 331 -9.73 -2.18 -11.29
C VAL A 331 -9.18 -1.03 -10.46
N SER A 332 -7.95 -1.19 -10.00
CA SER A 332 -7.27 -0.20 -9.15
C SER A 332 -6.93 1.08 -9.91
N VAL A 333 -7.45 2.21 -9.41
CA VAL A 333 -7.09 3.54 -9.91
C VAL A 333 -5.63 3.87 -9.56
N GLY A 334 -5.16 3.44 -8.39
CA GLY A 334 -3.78 3.67 -7.95
C GLY A 334 -2.73 3.08 -8.89
N HIS A 335 -2.97 1.88 -9.43
CA HIS A 335 -2.10 1.29 -10.45
C HIS A 335 -2.18 2.04 -11.78
N GLY A 336 -3.32 2.61 -12.15
CA GLY A 336 -3.42 3.47 -13.33
C GLY A 336 -2.75 4.85 -13.14
N GLN A 337 -2.78 5.38 -11.91
CA GLN A 337 -2.24 6.71 -11.57
C GLN A 337 -0.80 6.69 -11.06
N MET A 338 -0.16 5.51 -10.99
CA MET A 338 1.17 5.34 -10.38
C MET A 338 1.23 5.85 -8.93
N MET A 339 0.15 5.68 -8.17
CA MET A 339 0.08 6.03 -6.74
C MET A 339 -0.68 4.94 -5.99
N THR A 340 0.06 4.01 -5.40
CA THR A 340 -0.50 2.88 -4.63
C THR A 340 -0.59 3.13 -3.12
N ASP A 341 -0.05 4.25 -2.68
CA ASP A 341 -0.15 4.72 -1.29
C ASP A 341 -1.61 4.92 -0.88
N PRO A 342 -1.93 4.72 0.41
CA PRO A 342 -3.24 5.11 0.91
C PRO A 342 -3.39 6.64 0.87
N MET A 343 -4.60 7.09 0.56
CA MET A 343 -5.02 8.48 0.56
C MET A 343 -5.87 8.76 1.80
N LYS A 344 -5.77 9.98 2.33
CA LYS A 344 -6.63 10.42 3.44
C LYS A 344 -8.07 10.68 2.95
N PRO A 345 -9.09 10.59 3.83
CA PRO A 345 -10.50 10.79 3.48
C PRO A 345 -10.82 12.04 2.64
N LEU A 346 -10.19 13.18 2.94
CA LEU A 346 -10.40 14.40 2.14
C LEU A 346 -9.86 14.23 0.72
N GLY A 347 -8.69 13.61 0.57
CA GLY A 347 -8.10 13.31 -0.74
C GLY A 347 -8.95 12.36 -1.57
N LEU A 348 -9.46 11.29 -0.97
CA LEU A 348 -10.36 10.34 -1.62
C LEU A 348 -11.64 11.01 -2.12
N SER A 349 -12.34 11.71 -1.23
CA SER A 349 -13.61 12.35 -1.56
C SER A 349 -13.46 13.47 -2.61
N MET A 350 -12.38 14.26 -2.52
CA MET A 350 -12.07 15.28 -3.52
C MET A 350 -11.85 14.67 -4.91
N TRP A 351 -11.08 13.58 -4.99
CA TRP A 351 -10.87 12.90 -6.27
C TRP A 351 -12.15 12.28 -6.83
N GLN A 352 -13.00 11.70 -5.98
CA GLN A 352 -14.30 11.17 -6.42
C GLN A 352 -15.22 12.26 -6.97
N LEU A 353 -15.21 13.47 -6.40
CA LEU A 353 -16.05 14.59 -6.83
C LEU A 353 -15.61 15.21 -8.17
N THR A 354 -14.31 15.15 -8.48
CA THR A 354 -13.70 15.75 -9.68
C THR A 354 -13.47 14.75 -10.81
N ALA A 355 -13.54 13.45 -10.53
CA ALA A 355 -13.38 12.40 -11.53
C ALA A 355 -14.52 12.39 -12.58
N LEU A 356 -14.20 11.94 -13.79
CA LEU A 356 -15.17 11.75 -14.88
C LEU A 356 -15.92 10.41 -14.80
N VAL A 357 -15.44 9.49 -13.94
CA VAL A 357 -16.01 8.15 -13.77
C VAL A 357 -16.31 7.91 -12.29
N PRO A 358 -17.41 7.21 -11.95
CA PRO A 358 -17.67 6.78 -10.58
C PRO A 358 -16.55 5.90 -10.06
N MET A 359 -16.19 6.08 -8.79
CA MET A 359 -15.13 5.34 -8.12
C MET A 359 -15.56 4.89 -6.73
N HIS A 360 -15.04 3.74 -6.31
CA HIS A 360 -15.29 3.12 -5.02
C HIS A 360 -14.01 3.15 -4.17
N THR A 361 -14.17 3.26 -2.86
CA THR A 361 -13.05 3.29 -1.91
C THR A 361 -12.85 1.94 -1.25
N ALA A 362 -11.61 1.48 -1.15
CA ALA A 362 -11.23 0.34 -0.34
C ALA A 362 -9.79 0.50 0.17
N GLY A 363 -9.60 0.36 1.49
CA GLY A 363 -8.27 0.34 2.12
C GLY A 363 -7.50 1.64 1.93
N GLY A 364 -8.21 2.77 1.86
CA GLY A 364 -7.62 4.08 1.56
C GLY A 364 -7.25 4.29 0.09
N ARG A 365 -7.69 3.44 -0.84
CA ARG A 365 -7.43 3.56 -2.28
C ARG A 365 -8.72 3.59 -3.08
N LEU A 366 -8.62 4.01 -4.34
CA LEU A 366 -9.74 4.12 -5.28
C LEU A 366 -9.73 3.00 -6.31
N PHE A 367 -10.94 2.57 -6.68
CA PHE A 367 -11.21 1.52 -7.64
C PHE A 367 -12.36 1.92 -8.58
N VAL A 368 -12.33 1.42 -9.81
CA VAL A 368 -13.43 1.56 -10.78
C VAL A 368 -14.07 0.19 -10.98
N ASP A 369 -15.39 0.11 -10.85
CA ASP A 369 -16.15 -1.07 -11.23
C ASP A 369 -16.23 -1.19 -12.76
N VAL A 370 -15.68 -2.27 -13.31
CA VAL A 370 -15.64 -2.55 -14.74
C VAL A 370 -16.57 -3.70 -15.16
N THR A 371 -17.38 -4.23 -14.23
CA THR A 371 -18.21 -5.43 -14.44
C THR A 371 -19.09 -5.33 -15.68
N ARG A 372 -19.80 -4.21 -15.84
CA ARG A 372 -20.66 -3.98 -17.02
C ARG A 372 -19.89 -3.91 -18.33
N ARG A 373 -18.65 -3.41 -18.30
CA ARG A 373 -17.80 -3.34 -19.50
C ARG A 373 -17.20 -4.70 -19.85
N LEU A 374 -17.08 -5.62 -18.89
CA LEU A 374 -16.67 -7.01 -19.11
C LEU A 374 -17.82 -7.92 -19.57
N ALA A 375 -19.07 -7.48 -19.39
CA ALA A 375 -20.25 -8.33 -19.60
C ALA A 375 -20.55 -8.66 -21.07
N SER A 376 -20.33 -7.74 -22.01
CA SER A 376 -20.55 -7.99 -23.45
C SER A 376 -19.23 -8.24 -24.20
N PRO A 377 -19.20 -9.14 -25.21
CA PRO A 377 -18.00 -9.42 -26.01
C PRO A 377 -17.34 -8.16 -26.61
N ALA A 378 -18.12 -7.26 -27.21
CA ALA A 378 -17.58 -6.06 -27.84
C ALA A 378 -16.97 -5.08 -26.83
N SER A 379 -17.66 -4.81 -25.72
CA SER A 379 -17.13 -3.91 -24.68
C SER A 379 -15.94 -4.53 -23.94
N ARG A 380 -15.94 -5.86 -23.75
CA ARG A 380 -14.85 -6.62 -23.12
C ARG A 380 -13.58 -6.51 -23.93
N ALA A 381 -13.65 -6.76 -25.24
CA ALA A 381 -12.51 -6.63 -26.14
C ALA A 381 -11.93 -5.20 -26.09
N GLY A 382 -12.80 -4.18 -26.14
CA GLY A 382 -12.38 -2.78 -26.04
C GLY A 382 -11.72 -2.43 -24.69
N LEU A 383 -12.21 -2.96 -23.57
CA LEU A 383 -11.61 -2.73 -22.26
C LEU A 383 -10.26 -3.44 -22.10
N LEU A 384 -10.18 -4.70 -22.50
CA LEU A 384 -8.93 -5.48 -22.45
C LEU A 384 -7.86 -4.87 -23.35
N ASP A 385 -8.26 -4.31 -24.50
CA ASP A 385 -7.33 -3.60 -25.37
C ASP A 385 -6.85 -2.29 -24.73
N ALA A 386 -7.75 -1.50 -24.15
CA ALA A 386 -7.43 -0.22 -23.54
C ALA A 386 -6.57 -0.36 -22.27
N LEU A 387 -6.90 -1.27 -21.36
CA LEU A 387 -6.16 -1.47 -20.11
C LEU A 387 -4.96 -2.39 -20.30
N GLY A 388 -5.10 -3.41 -21.13
CA GLY A 388 -4.12 -4.49 -21.23
C GLY A 388 -2.96 -4.21 -22.17
N LYS A 389 -3.04 -3.21 -23.05
CA LYS A 389 -1.89 -2.72 -23.79
C LYS A 389 -0.92 -1.95 -22.90
N ASP A 390 -1.42 -1.25 -21.88
CA ASP A 390 -0.60 -0.43 -20.99
C ASP A 390 -0.08 -1.22 -19.77
N ASP A 391 -0.89 -2.09 -19.17
CA ASP A 391 -0.50 -2.96 -18.04
C ASP A 391 -0.91 -4.44 -18.32
N LEU A 392 0.08 -5.25 -18.67
CA LEU A 392 -0.11 -6.68 -18.97
C LEU A 392 -0.58 -7.49 -17.75
N LEU A 393 -0.24 -7.07 -16.54
CA LEU A 393 -0.64 -7.76 -15.31
C LEU A 393 -2.12 -7.49 -15.00
N ILE A 394 -2.63 -6.28 -15.27
CA ILE A 394 -4.08 -6.02 -15.20
C ILE A 394 -4.81 -6.91 -16.21
N ARG A 395 -4.29 -7.05 -17.43
CA ARG A 395 -4.91 -7.91 -18.44
C ARG A 395 -5.01 -9.35 -18.01
N ASP A 396 -3.88 -9.96 -17.61
CA ASP A 396 -3.84 -11.36 -17.18
C ASP A 396 -4.73 -11.59 -15.94
N ALA A 397 -4.78 -10.63 -15.02
CA ALA A 397 -5.70 -10.69 -13.87
C ALA A 397 -7.18 -10.62 -14.30
N LEU A 398 -7.54 -9.76 -15.26
CA LEU A 398 -8.91 -9.70 -15.79
C LEU A 398 -9.29 -10.96 -16.57
N GLU A 399 -8.39 -11.49 -17.41
CA GLU A 399 -8.56 -12.75 -18.13
C GLU A 399 -8.75 -13.92 -17.13
N THR A 400 -7.97 -13.96 -16.05
CA THR A 400 -8.12 -14.94 -14.95
C THR A 400 -9.49 -14.87 -14.27
N VAL A 401 -10.12 -13.70 -14.18
CA VAL A 401 -11.49 -13.56 -13.67
C VAL A 401 -12.52 -14.02 -14.72
N LEU A 402 -12.29 -13.72 -15.99
CA LEU A 402 -13.18 -14.08 -17.10
C LEU A 402 -13.21 -15.59 -17.38
N ASP A 403 -12.11 -16.30 -17.13
CA ASP A 403 -12.03 -17.76 -17.25
C ASP A 403 -12.86 -18.49 -16.17
N ARG A 404 -13.40 -17.77 -15.19
CA ARG A 404 -14.25 -18.34 -14.14
C ARG A 404 -15.69 -18.37 -14.61
N ASP A 405 -16.21 -19.59 -14.78
CA ASP A 405 -17.60 -19.80 -15.14
C ASP A 405 -18.56 -19.06 -14.19
N GLY A 406 -19.41 -18.20 -14.76
CA GLY A 406 -20.49 -17.53 -14.05
C GLY A 406 -20.09 -16.37 -13.12
N PHE A 407 -18.81 -15.97 -13.04
CA PHE A 407 -18.43 -14.84 -12.20
C PHE A 407 -18.89 -13.50 -12.80
N VAL A 408 -18.55 -13.24 -14.06
CA VAL A 408 -19.01 -12.06 -14.79
C VAL A 408 -20.26 -12.44 -15.60
N PRO A 409 -21.37 -11.69 -15.49
CA PRO A 409 -22.57 -11.97 -16.27
C PRO A 409 -22.27 -11.83 -17.76
N SER A 410 -22.70 -12.80 -18.57
CA SER A 410 -22.61 -12.71 -20.03
C SER A 410 -23.87 -12.05 -20.58
N LEU A 411 -23.72 -10.82 -21.09
CA LEU A 411 -24.79 -10.10 -21.77
C LEU A 411 -24.59 -10.19 -23.29
N PRO A 412 -25.67 -10.34 -24.08
CA PRO A 412 -25.55 -10.23 -25.53
C PRO A 412 -25.03 -8.85 -25.90
N ASP A 413 -24.29 -8.75 -27.00
CA ASP A 413 -23.94 -7.44 -27.57
C ASP A 413 -25.24 -6.65 -27.81
N ALA A 414 -25.20 -5.35 -27.52
CA ALA A 414 -26.31 -4.48 -27.91
C ALA A 414 -26.51 -4.57 -29.43
N ASP A 415 -27.77 -4.57 -29.88
CA ASP A 415 -28.16 -4.73 -31.28
C ASP A 415 -27.26 -3.87 -32.21
N PRO A 416 -26.58 -4.45 -33.22
CA PRO A 416 -25.65 -3.75 -34.11
C PRO A 416 -26.28 -2.63 -34.97
N GLY A 417 -27.57 -2.35 -34.78
CA GLY A 417 -28.38 -1.40 -35.55
C GLY A 417 -28.16 0.08 -35.27
N ARG A 418 -27.24 0.48 -34.38
CA ARG A 418 -26.85 1.89 -34.24
C ARG A 418 -25.35 2.03 -34.50
N PRO A 419 -24.93 2.59 -35.66
CA PRO A 419 -23.54 2.99 -35.82
C PRO A 419 -23.18 3.95 -34.69
N PRO A 420 -21.93 3.99 -34.21
CA PRO A 420 -21.50 5.07 -33.33
C PRO A 420 -21.87 6.39 -34.03
N ALA A 421 -22.64 7.23 -33.35
CA ALA A 421 -22.99 8.55 -33.84
C ALA A 421 -21.68 9.30 -34.13
N ASP A 422 -21.47 9.64 -35.40
CA ASP A 422 -20.32 10.34 -35.99
C ASP A 422 -18.95 9.92 -35.42
N ALA A 423 -18.22 9.08 -36.17
CA ALA A 423 -16.80 8.91 -35.92
C ALA A 423 -16.15 10.30 -35.81
N PRO A 424 -15.51 10.64 -34.67
CA PRO A 424 -15.01 11.99 -34.46
C PRO A 424 -14.04 12.35 -35.58
N VAL A 425 -14.24 13.53 -36.18
CA VAL A 425 -13.35 14.05 -37.21
C VAL A 425 -11.93 14.07 -36.64
N PRO A 426 -10.94 13.45 -37.30
CA PRO A 426 -9.57 13.44 -36.82
C PRO A 426 -9.07 14.87 -36.62
N VAL A 427 -8.50 15.16 -35.45
CA VAL A 427 -7.91 16.47 -35.17
C VAL A 427 -6.77 16.74 -36.16
N GLU A 428 -6.74 17.95 -36.72
CA GLU A 428 -5.69 18.41 -37.63
C GLU A 428 -4.35 18.48 -36.90
N THR A 429 -3.25 18.17 -37.59
CA THR A 429 -1.90 18.28 -37.00
C THR A 429 -1.44 19.74 -37.01
N ASP A 430 -1.95 20.53 -36.05
CA ASP A 430 -1.65 21.96 -35.89
C ASP A 430 -1.18 22.26 -34.44
N PRO A 431 0.07 22.72 -34.23
CA PRO A 431 0.57 23.14 -32.92
C PRO A 431 -0.26 24.24 -32.24
N ALA A 432 -0.98 25.08 -33.00
CA ALA A 432 -1.83 26.12 -32.42
C ALA A 432 -2.99 25.54 -31.58
N ILE A 433 -3.41 24.29 -31.85
CA ILE A 433 -4.40 23.58 -31.06
C ILE A 433 -3.87 23.35 -29.63
N VAL A 434 -2.63 22.85 -29.50
CA VAL A 434 -1.98 22.60 -28.21
C VAL A 434 -1.81 23.91 -27.44
N ALA A 435 -1.26 24.95 -28.09
CA ALA A 435 -1.09 26.26 -27.48
C ALA A 435 -2.43 26.84 -26.97
N GLY A 436 -3.50 26.74 -27.77
CA GLY A 436 -4.83 27.20 -27.38
C GLY A 436 -5.44 26.40 -26.22
N LEU A 437 -5.20 25.09 -26.13
CA LEU A 437 -5.66 24.26 -25.01
C LEU A 437 -4.94 24.65 -23.70
N ILE A 438 -3.62 24.87 -23.77
CA ILE A 438 -2.78 25.32 -22.66
C ILE A 438 -3.25 26.69 -22.14
N GLU A 439 -3.41 27.68 -23.04
CA GLU A 439 -3.85 29.03 -22.69
C GLU A 439 -5.22 29.03 -22.01
N ARG A 440 -6.19 28.26 -22.53
CA ARG A 440 -7.52 28.11 -21.92
C ARG A 440 -7.45 27.55 -20.50
N SER A 441 -6.61 26.54 -20.27
CA SER A 441 -6.41 25.97 -18.94
C SER A 441 -5.83 26.98 -17.96
N GLN A 442 -4.77 27.69 -18.35
CA GLN A 442 -4.12 28.73 -17.53
C GLN A 442 -5.10 29.86 -17.18
N ALA A 443 -5.86 30.36 -18.17
CA ALA A 443 -6.86 31.39 -17.95
C ALA A 443 -7.95 30.94 -16.97
N SER A 444 -8.39 29.68 -17.06
CA SER A 444 -9.38 29.10 -16.15
C SER A 444 -8.85 28.95 -14.72
N ILE A 445 -7.61 28.50 -14.53
CA ILE A 445 -6.97 28.42 -13.21
C ILE A 445 -6.81 29.82 -12.59
N ALA A 446 -6.40 30.80 -13.39
CA ALA A 446 -6.26 32.17 -12.94
C ALA A 446 -7.62 32.79 -12.53
N ALA A 447 -8.70 32.48 -13.26
CA ALA A 447 -10.05 32.89 -12.90
C ALA A 447 -10.49 32.26 -11.57
N LEU A 448 -10.31 30.94 -11.44
CA LEU A 448 -10.59 30.22 -10.20
C LEU A 448 -9.87 30.85 -8.99
N GLY A 449 -8.57 31.15 -9.12
CA GLY A 449 -7.78 31.78 -8.06
C GLY A 449 -8.26 33.20 -7.70
N ARG A 450 -8.82 33.96 -8.65
CA ARG A 450 -9.44 35.26 -8.35
C ARG A 450 -10.75 35.10 -7.59
N ASP A 451 -11.62 34.21 -8.06
CA ASP A 451 -13.00 34.10 -7.56
C ASP A 451 -13.03 33.48 -6.16
N ILE A 452 -12.21 32.45 -5.91
CA ILE A 452 -12.17 31.73 -4.63
C ILE A 452 -11.70 32.60 -3.47
N ARG A 453 -10.83 33.61 -3.71
CA ARG A 453 -10.30 34.51 -2.66
C ARG A 453 -11.37 35.31 -1.93
N THR A 454 -12.54 35.48 -2.55
CA THR A 454 -13.67 36.20 -1.96
C THR A 454 -14.62 35.30 -1.16
N LYS A 455 -14.37 33.99 -1.14
CA LYS A 455 -15.26 32.99 -0.55
C LYS A 455 -14.73 32.53 0.81
N SER A 456 -15.65 32.25 1.71
CA SER A 456 -15.35 31.74 3.05
C SER A 456 -16.54 31.02 3.68
N GLY A 457 -16.26 30.22 4.71
CA GLY A 457 -17.26 29.46 5.45
C GLY A 457 -18.05 28.51 4.52
N PRO A 458 -19.35 28.30 4.75
CA PRO A 458 -20.17 27.43 3.91
C PRO A 458 -20.19 27.84 2.42
N ALA A 459 -20.15 29.15 2.13
CA ALA A 459 -20.16 29.66 0.77
C ALA A 459 -18.91 29.28 -0.05
N LEU A 460 -17.79 28.94 0.61
CA LEU A 460 -16.62 28.37 -0.06
C LEU A 460 -16.92 26.97 -0.59
N PHE A 461 -17.58 26.12 0.20
CA PHE A 461 -17.88 24.74 -0.18
C PHE A 461 -18.92 24.69 -1.30
N ASP A 462 -19.95 25.53 -1.22
CA ASP A 462 -20.93 25.67 -2.30
C ASP A 462 -20.25 26.11 -3.61
N PHE A 463 -19.32 27.07 -3.54
CA PHE A 463 -18.51 27.48 -4.69
C PHE A 463 -17.61 26.36 -5.22
N LEU A 464 -16.99 25.56 -4.34
CA LEU A 464 -16.12 24.46 -4.74
C LEU A 464 -16.89 23.38 -5.51
N LEU A 465 -18.13 23.08 -5.11
CA LEU A 465 -19.00 22.14 -5.85
C LEU A 465 -19.24 22.64 -7.29
N GLU A 466 -19.51 23.93 -7.48
CA GLU A 466 -19.62 24.55 -8.82
C GLU A 466 -18.28 24.48 -9.57
N ALA A 467 -17.17 24.75 -8.89
CA ALA A 467 -15.84 24.69 -9.47
C ALA A 467 -15.43 23.27 -9.91
N PHE A 468 -15.94 22.22 -9.25
CA PHE A 468 -15.72 20.82 -9.63
C PHE A 468 -16.47 20.46 -10.92
N GLU A 469 -17.67 21.02 -11.14
CA GLU A 469 -18.37 20.86 -12.42
C GLU A 469 -17.64 21.55 -13.56
N GLU A 470 -17.12 22.76 -13.34
CA GLU A 470 -16.30 23.46 -14.33
C GLU A 470 -14.98 22.70 -14.62
N HIS A 471 -14.35 22.14 -13.59
CA HIS A 471 -13.19 21.27 -13.73
C HIS A 471 -13.49 20.07 -14.64
N LYS A 472 -14.61 19.37 -14.40
CA LYS A 472 -15.05 18.23 -15.21
C LYS A 472 -15.39 18.65 -16.64
N ARG A 473 -16.03 19.81 -16.83
CA ARG A 473 -16.34 20.36 -18.15
C ARG A 473 -15.09 20.63 -18.98
N ILE A 474 -14.04 21.17 -18.36
CA ILE A 474 -12.76 21.42 -19.03
C ILE A 474 -12.10 20.11 -19.39
N LEU A 475 -11.95 19.17 -18.44
CA LEU A 475 -11.32 17.88 -18.73
C LEU A 475 -12.10 17.06 -19.77
N GLY A 476 -13.43 17.16 -19.76
CA GLY A 476 -14.32 16.49 -20.70
C GLY A 476 -14.43 17.15 -22.08
N ASP A 477 -13.70 18.24 -22.35
CA ASP A 477 -13.63 18.85 -23.68
C ASP A 477 -13.16 17.79 -24.71
N PRO A 478 -13.96 17.46 -25.74
CA PRO A 478 -13.58 16.48 -26.75
C PRO A 478 -12.25 16.79 -27.42
N LEU A 479 -11.88 18.07 -27.55
CA LEU A 479 -10.62 18.47 -28.16
C LEU A 479 -9.41 18.07 -27.31
N ASN A 480 -9.53 18.09 -25.97
CA ASN A 480 -8.49 17.57 -25.08
C ASN A 480 -8.23 16.09 -25.36
N PHE A 481 -9.29 15.29 -25.39
CA PHE A 481 -9.19 13.86 -25.62
C PHE A 481 -8.64 13.56 -27.02
N GLN A 482 -9.11 14.28 -28.05
CA GLN A 482 -8.61 14.12 -29.42
C GLN A 482 -7.12 14.45 -29.55
N ALA A 483 -6.63 15.51 -28.90
CA ALA A 483 -5.22 15.87 -28.92
C ALA A 483 -4.35 14.78 -28.26
N ILE A 484 -4.76 14.27 -27.10
CA ILE A 484 -4.05 13.17 -26.41
C ILE A 484 -4.02 11.91 -27.27
N MET A 485 -5.18 11.50 -27.79
CA MET A 485 -5.30 10.31 -28.62
C MET A 485 -4.52 10.46 -29.94
N ALA A 486 -4.46 11.65 -30.51
CA ALA A 486 -3.66 11.91 -31.72
C ALA A 486 -2.17 11.59 -31.53
N GLY A 487 -1.59 11.98 -30.39
CA GLY A 487 -0.22 11.64 -30.04
C GLY A 487 -0.06 10.13 -29.78
N MET A 488 -0.94 9.54 -28.97
CA MET A 488 -0.88 8.12 -28.60
C MET A 488 -1.07 7.16 -29.78
N ASP A 489 -2.04 7.44 -30.65
CA ASP A 489 -2.28 6.66 -31.87
C ASP A 489 -1.09 6.76 -32.82
N ALA A 490 -0.45 7.94 -32.89
CA ALA A 490 0.74 8.15 -33.70
C ALA A 490 1.95 7.36 -33.20
N THR A 491 2.20 7.34 -31.89
CA THR A 491 3.23 6.51 -31.27
C THR A 491 3.02 5.03 -31.60
N ARG A 492 1.80 4.52 -31.41
CA ARG A 492 1.46 3.12 -31.70
C ARG A 492 1.66 2.78 -33.16
N TRP A 493 1.13 3.60 -34.05
CA TRP A 493 1.27 3.41 -35.49
C TRP A 493 2.75 3.36 -35.92
N LEU A 494 3.58 4.27 -35.40
CA LEU A 494 5.01 4.32 -35.72
C LEU A 494 5.73 3.05 -35.27
N ASN A 495 5.50 2.61 -34.03
CA ASN A 495 6.13 1.39 -33.52
C ASN A 495 5.70 0.15 -34.32
N ASP A 496 4.41 0.00 -34.60
CA ASP A 496 3.89 -1.16 -35.35
C ASP A 496 4.45 -1.19 -36.78
N LYS A 497 4.39 -0.06 -37.50
CA LYS A 497 4.79 0.00 -38.91
C LYS A 497 6.27 0.00 -39.13
N LEU A 498 7.06 0.63 -38.27
CA LEU A 498 8.52 0.59 -38.39
C LEU A 498 9.09 -0.77 -37.99
N LEU A 499 8.43 -1.49 -37.08
CA LEU A 499 8.75 -2.89 -36.83
C LEU A 499 8.42 -3.76 -38.05
N GLU A 500 7.22 -3.60 -38.62
CA GLU A 500 6.78 -4.35 -39.80
C GLU A 500 7.68 -4.11 -41.02
N TRP A 501 8.05 -2.85 -41.28
CA TRP A 501 8.74 -2.46 -42.51
C TRP A 501 10.27 -2.53 -42.42
N LEU A 502 10.84 -2.23 -41.25
CA LEU A 502 12.28 -2.09 -41.06
C LEU A 502 12.86 -3.02 -39.99
N GLY A 503 12.01 -3.75 -39.25
CA GLY A 503 12.45 -4.57 -38.10
C GLY A 503 12.87 -3.74 -36.89
N GLU A 504 12.57 -2.44 -36.86
CA GLU A 504 12.98 -1.53 -35.79
C GLU A 504 11.99 -1.61 -34.62
N LYS A 505 12.47 -2.06 -33.46
CA LYS A 505 11.67 -2.09 -32.22
C LYS A 505 11.69 -0.70 -31.57
N ASN A 506 10.53 -0.26 -31.07
CA ASN A 506 10.37 0.98 -30.27
C ASN A 506 10.96 2.23 -30.92
N ALA A 507 10.86 2.36 -32.24
CA ALA A 507 11.42 3.50 -32.98
C ALA A 507 10.83 4.85 -32.56
N ALA A 508 9.59 4.87 -32.03
CA ALA A 508 8.95 6.08 -31.54
C ALA A 508 9.71 6.72 -30.37
N ASP A 509 10.39 5.94 -29.53
CA ASP A 509 11.10 6.44 -28.34
C ASP A 509 12.12 7.51 -28.72
N THR A 510 13.00 7.21 -29.68
CA THR A 510 13.99 8.16 -30.20
C THR A 510 13.35 9.33 -30.96
N LEU A 511 12.26 9.09 -31.69
CA LEU A 511 11.55 10.13 -32.45
C LEU A 511 10.86 11.16 -31.54
N THR A 512 10.50 10.75 -30.32
CA THR A 512 9.86 11.60 -29.31
C THR A 512 10.84 12.32 -28.38
N LEU A 513 12.15 12.12 -28.52
CA LEU A 513 13.15 12.88 -27.75
C LEU A 513 12.96 14.39 -27.94
N SER A 514 13.06 15.12 -26.83
CA SER A 514 12.88 16.59 -26.76
C SER A 514 11.62 17.06 -27.51
N ALA A 515 10.48 16.40 -27.30
CA ALA A 515 9.20 16.87 -27.81
C ALA A 515 8.82 18.21 -27.14
N PRO A 516 8.27 19.18 -27.88
CA PRO A 516 7.83 20.46 -27.32
C PRO A 516 6.62 20.29 -26.39
N ASP A 517 6.39 21.30 -25.55
CA ASP A 517 5.20 21.46 -24.70
C ASP A 517 4.97 20.32 -23.67
N ASN A 518 6.01 19.51 -23.38
CA ASN A 518 5.96 18.59 -22.25
C ASN A 518 6.31 19.33 -20.95
N VAL A 519 5.26 19.77 -20.25
CA VAL A 519 5.35 20.52 -18.99
C VAL A 519 6.15 19.80 -17.89
N THR A 520 6.22 18.47 -17.92
CA THR A 520 6.94 17.70 -16.89
C THR A 520 8.42 17.53 -17.24
N SER A 521 8.76 17.33 -18.51
CA SER A 521 10.16 17.33 -18.94
C SER A 521 10.79 18.71 -18.78
N GLU A 522 10.05 19.78 -19.10
CA GLU A 522 10.46 21.16 -18.83
C GLU A 522 10.72 21.42 -17.34
N MET A 523 9.97 20.77 -16.44
CA MET A 523 10.17 20.90 -15.00
C MET A 523 11.51 20.31 -14.55
N GLY A 524 11.86 19.10 -15.00
CA GLY A 524 13.15 18.50 -14.66
C GLY A 524 14.34 19.32 -15.18
N LEU A 525 14.20 19.85 -16.41
CA LEU A 525 15.19 20.74 -17.02
C LEU A 525 15.30 22.09 -16.27
N ALA A 526 14.19 22.69 -15.87
CA ALA A 526 14.20 23.96 -15.13
C ALA A 526 14.92 23.84 -13.76
N LEU A 527 14.92 22.66 -13.14
CA LEU A 527 15.65 22.46 -11.88
C LEU A 527 17.18 22.44 -12.08
N LEU A 528 17.67 22.08 -13.28
CA LEU A 528 19.08 22.24 -13.62
C LEU A 528 19.46 23.72 -13.72
N ASP A 529 18.56 24.56 -14.24
CA ASP A 529 18.79 26.01 -14.33
C ASP A 529 18.85 26.64 -12.93
N VAL A 530 18.02 26.17 -11.98
CA VAL A 530 18.12 26.55 -10.56
C VAL A 530 19.48 26.14 -9.97
N ALA A 531 19.93 24.92 -10.26
CA ALA A 531 21.24 24.45 -9.79
C ALA A 531 22.40 25.29 -10.36
N ASP A 532 22.27 25.78 -11.60
CA ASP A 532 23.29 26.62 -12.22
C ASP A 532 23.38 28.03 -11.61
N VAL A 533 22.27 28.57 -11.11
CA VAL A 533 22.27 29.83 -10.32
C VAL A 533 22.92 29.61 -8.96
N ILE A 534 22.72 28.45 -8.32
CA ILE A 534 23.24 28.17 -6.98
C ILE A 534 24.74 27.83 -6.97
N ARG A 535 25.20 27.08 -7.98
CA ARG A 535 26.56 26.51 -8.09
C ARG A 535 27.71 27.51 -7.85
N PRO A 536 27.67 28.78 -8.32
CA PRO A 536 28.75 29.73 -8.09
C PRO A 536 28.88 30.21 -6.64
N HIS A 537 27.90 29.89 -5.77
CA HIS A 537 27.78 30.41 -4.41
C HIS A 537 28.02 29.32 -3.35
N PRO A 538 29.28 29.07 -2.93
CA PRO A 538 29.60 27.99 -2.01
C PRO A 538 28.97 28.14 -0.62
N GLU A 539 28.74 29.37 -0.15
CA GLU A 539 28.04 29.62 1.12
C GLU A 539 26.57 29.20 1.05
N VAL A 540 25.92 29.38 -0.11
CA VAL A 540 24.54 28.93 -0.35
C VAL A 540 24.50 27.40 -0.39
N VAL A 541 25.42 26.75 -1.09
CA VAL A 541 25.51 25.28 -1.13
C VAL A 541 25.69 24.70 0.29
N ALA A 542 26.61 25.27 1.08
CA ALA A 542 26.85 24.83 2.45
C ALA A 542 25.62 25.00 3.37
N LEU A 543 24.82 26.07 3.19
CA LEU A 543 23.55 26.23 3.89
C LEU A 543 22.56 25.12 3.49
N LEU A 544 22.44 24.86 2.18
CA LEU A 544 21.51 23.86 1.63
C LEU A 544 21.83 22.43 2.11
N GLU A 545 23.11 22.08 2.27
CA GLU A 545 23.53 20.78 2.82
C GLU A 545 23.06 20.55 4.28
N GLY A 546 22.75 21.62 5.02
CA GLY A 546 22.30 21.55 6.42
C GLY A 546 20.83 21.90 6.64
N VAL A 547 19.99 21.91 5.60
CA VAL A 547 18.57 22.28 5.71
C VAL A 547 17.78 21.20 6.45
N GLU A 548 17.21 21.58 7.59
CA GLU A 548 16.29 20.74 8.37
C GLU A 548 14.87 21.34 8.46
N ASP A 549 14.71 22.64 8.16
CA ASP A 549 13.45 23.37 8.28
C ASP A 549 13.14 24.24 7.04
N GLU A 550 11.86 24.64 6.91
CA GLU A 550 11.36 25.39 5.75
C GLU A 550 11.74 26.88 5.76
N GLY A 551 12.30 27.40 6.85
CA GLY A 551 12.78 28.78 6.97
C GLY A 551 14.07 29.07 6.21
N PHE A 552 14.67 28.04 5.59
CA PHE A 552 15.95 28.18 4.88
C PHE A 552 15.90 29.22 3.75
N LEU A 553 14.76 29.45 3.09
CA LEU A 553 14.64 30.46 2.02
C LEU A 553 14.89 31.89 2.53
N ASP A 554 14.47 32.20 3.76
CA ASP A 554 14.70 33.51 4.37
C ASP A 554 16.14 33.67 4.88
N GLU A 555 16.76 32.58 5.35
CA GLU A 555 18.19 32.58 5.71
C GLU A 555 19.08 32.68 4.47
N LEU A 556 18.70 32.01 3.39
CA LEU A 556 19.42 32.01 2.13
C LEU A 556 19.55 33.42 1.57
N ALA A 557 18.49 34.25 1.63
CA ALA A 557 18.54 35.65 1.21
C ALA A 557 19.57 36.54 1.94
N LYS A 558 20.09 36.10 3.10
CA LYS A 558 21.08 36.85 3.89
C LYS A 558 22.52 36.60 3.45
N LEU A 559 22.75 35.58 2.60
CA LEU A 559 24.07 35.18 2.13
C LEU A 559 24.47 35.89 0.83
N PRO A 560 25.77 36.04 0.52
CA PRO A 560 26.25 36.48 -0.79
C PRO A 560 25.79 35.53 -1.91
N GLY A 561 25.08 36.06 -2.92
CA GLY A 561 24.45 35.25 -3.98
C GLY A 561 23.14 34.57 -3.57
N GLY A 562 22.77 34.70 -2.30
CA GLY A 562 21.57 34.12 -1.74
C GLY A 562 20.28 34.70 -2.30
N ALA A 563 20.20 36.01 -2.54
CA ALA A 563 19.01 36.62 -3.15
C ALA A 563 18.71 36.02 -4.55
N GLU A 564 19.74 35.84 -5.38
CA GLU A 564 19.60 35.24 -6.72
C GLU A 564 19.16 33.77 -6.64
N ALA A 565 19.76 33.00 -5.72
CA ALA A 565 19.36 31.62 -5.47
C ALA A 565 17.93 31.50 -4.93
N ARG A 566 17.49 32.43 -4.07
CA ARG A 566 16.11 32.48 -3.56
C ARG A 566 15.15 32.74 -4.71
N ASP A 567 15.41 33.77 -5.52
CA ASP A 567 14.55 34.14 -6.63
C ASP A 567 14.42 32.99 -7.63
N ALA A 568 15.52 32.29 -7.93
CA ALA A 568 15.49 31.11 -8.80
C ALA A 568 14.63 29.95 -8.23
N ILE A 569 14.72 29.69 -6.91
CA ILE A 569 13.88 28.67 -6.27
C ILE A 569 12.41 29.09 -6.24
N GLU A 570 12.12 30.36 -5.91
CA GLU A 570 10.75 30.90 -5.88
C GLU A 570 10.09 30.87 -7.27
N ASP A 571 10.82 31.26 -8.34
CA ASP A 571 10.34 31.18 -9.72
C ASP A 571 10.00 29.73 -10.11
N TYR A 572 10.83 28.76 -9.70
CA TYR A 572 10.53 27.34 -9.89
C TYR A 572 9.27 26.91 -9.12
N LEU A 573 9.13 27.33 -7.85
CA LEU A 573 7.98 27.00 -7.01
C LEU A 573 6.68 27.68 -7.47
N ASP A 574 6.74 28.85 -8.08
CA ASP A 574 5.57 29.51 -8.66
C ASP A 574 5.03 28.73 -9.87
N ARG A 575 5.91 28.10 -10.65
CA ARG A 575 5.51 27.32 -11.83
C ARG A 575 5.20 25.86 -11.54
N TYR A 576 5.92 25.23 -10.60
CA TYR A 576 5.87 23.78 -10.36
C TYR A 576 5.59 23.41 -8.90
N GLY A 577 5.61 24.36 -7.97
CA GLY A 577 5.52 24.11 -6.53
C GLY A 577 4.20 23.54 -6.04
N MET A 578 3.15 23.56 -6.87
CA MET A 578 1.88 22.85 -6.60
C MET A 578 1.96 21.34 -6.76
N ARG A 579 3.03 20.82 -7.38
CA ARG A 579 3.28 19.38 -7.50
C ARG A 579 3.93 18.82 -6.24
N CYS A 580 3.89 17.50 -6.13
CA CYS A 580 4.61 16.69 -5.16
C CYS A 580 4.53 15.22 -5.58
N ILE A 581 5.20 14.33 -4.84
CA ILE A 581 4.92 12.90 -4.94
C ILE A 581 3.53 12.60 -4.37
N GLY A 582 2.78 11.76 -5.07
CA GLY A 582 1.42 11.38 -4.74
C GLY A 582 0.41 12.50 -5.03
N GLU A 583 0.62 13.28 -6.10
CA GLU A 583 -0.05 14.57 -6.28
C GLU A 583 -1.58 14.52 -6.42
N ILE A 584 -2.14 13.35 -6.74
CA ILE A 584 -3.60 13.12 -6.78
C ILE A 584 -4.26 13.26 -5.43
N ASP A 585 -3.52 13.01 -4.35
CA ASP A 585 -4.00 13.24 -3.01
C ASP A 585 -3.77 14.70 -2.64
N ILE A 586 -4.86 15.47 -2.59
CA ILE A 586 -4.82 16.88 -2.20
C ILE A 586 -4.23 17.10 -0.80
N THR A 587 -4.23 16.08 0.06
CA THR A 587 -3.72 16.18 1.43
C THR A 587 -2.21 16.04 1.53
N ARG A 588 -1.52 15.64 0.44
CA ARG A 588 -0.06 15.57 0.41
C ARG A 588 0.56 16.97 0.45
N PRO A 589 1.63 17.19 1.23
CA PRO A 589 2.38 18.44 1.20
C PRO A 589 2.93 18.71 -0.21
N ARG A 590 2.67 19.90 -0.74
CA ARG A 590 3.19 20.37 -2.03
C ARG A 590 4.60 20.90 -1.86
N TRP A 591 5.39 20.96 -2.92
CA TRP A 591 6.74 21.53 -2.85
C TRP A 591 6.74 22.98 -2.40
N ARG A 592 5.71 23.77 -2.73
CA ARG A 592 5.57 25.14 -2.21
C ARG A 592 5.28 25.19 -0.71
N GLU A 593 4.63 24.17 -0.17
CA GLU A 593 4.37 24.04 1.27
C GLU A 593 5.58 23.46 2.02
N ARG A 594 6.42 22.68 1.32
CA ARG A 594 7.60 22.03 1.88
C ARG A 594 8.80 22.05 0.90
N PRO A 595 9.40 23.23 0.61
CA PRO A 595 10.48 23.35 -0.38
C PRO A 595 11.73 22.53 -0.04
N SER A 596 11.96 22.21 1.24
CA SER A 596 13.08 21.38 1.69
C SER A 596 13.17 20.03 0.94
N THR A 597 12.04 19.49 0.49
CA THR A 597 11.96 18.23 -0.26
C THR A 597 12.70 18.25 -1.60
N LEU A 598 12.93 19.43 -2.20
CA LEU A 598 13.66 19.58 -3.46
C LEU A 598 15.17 19.77 -3.26
N VAL A 599 15.61 20.08 -2.04
CA VAL A 599 17.01 20.41 -1.75
C VAL A 599 17.98 19.29 -2.14
N PRO A 600 17.72 18.00 -1.82
CA PRO A 600 18.61 16.92 -2.25
C PRO A 600 18.78 16.86 -3.77
N ALA A 601 17.69 17.00 -4.53
CA ALA A 601 17.75 17.01 -6.00
C ALA A 601 18.52 18.21 -6.57
N ILE A 602 18.38 19.39 -5.94
CA ILE A 602 19.16 20.59 -6.31
C ILE A 602 20.65 20.35 -6.05
N LEU A 603 21.01 19.82 -4.89
CA LEU A 603 22.40 19.53 -4.52
C LEU A 603 23.00 18.45 -5.43
N ASP A 604 22.25 17.39 -5.75
CA ASP A 604 22.65 16.39 -6.74
C ASP A 604 22.93 17.03 -8.10
N ASN A 605 22.09 17.96 -8.53
CA ASN A 605 22.28 18.65 -9.79
C ASN A 605 23.53 19.56 -9.80
N VAL A 606 23.79 20.26 -8.70
CA VAL A 606 25.02 21.06 -8.50
C VAL A 606 26.27 20.16 -8.55
N ARG A 607 26.21 18.97 -7.94
CA ARG A 607 27.34 18.04 -7.85
C ARG A 607 27.63 17.31 -9.18
N ASN A 608 26.59 16.90 -9.89
CA ASN A 608 26.72 15.91 -10.96
C ASN A 608 26.72 16.49 -12.39
N PHE A 609 26.26 17.73 -12.60
CA PHE A 609 26.15 18.35 -13.92
C PHE A 609 27.10 19.54 -14.09
N GLU A 610 27.28 20.00 -15.33
CA GLU A 610 28.03 21.21 -15.68
C GLU A 610 27.09 22.36 -16.04
N PRO A 611 27.47 23.65 -15.85
CA PRO A 611 26.65 24.80 -16.23
C PRO A 611 26.09 24.71 -17.65
N GLY A 612 24.81 25.03 -17.85
CA GLY A 612 24.11 24.93 -19.13
C GLY A 612 23.73 23.50 -19.54
N ALA A 613 23.64 22.56 -18.60
CA ALA A 613 23.29 21.17 -18.88
C ALA A 613 21.86 21.04 -19.45
N SER A 614 20.93 21.87 -19.00
CA SER A 614 19.54 21.91 -19.46
C SER A 614 19.45 22.08 -20.99
N GLU A 615 20.01 23.19 -21.50
CA GLU A 615 20.02 23.51 -22.94
C GLU A 615 20.75 22.44 -23.76
N ARG A 616 21.92 21.98 -23.30
CA ARG A 616 22.70 20.95 -24.03
C ARG A 616 21.94 19.64 -24.17
N ARG A 617 21.27 19.16 -23.12
CA ARG A 617 20.51 17.90 -23.18
C ARG A 617 19.31 18.03 -24.10
N PHE A 618 18.57 19.14 -24.01
CA PHE A 618 17.43 19.38 -24.88
C PHE A 618 17.85 19.42 -26.36
N GLU A 619 18.93 20.13 -26.67
CA GLU A 619 19.46 20.22 -28.03
C GLU A 619 20.02 18.88 -28.53
N HIS A 620 20.65 18.08 -27.67
CA HIS A 620 21.14 16.75 -28.02
C HIS A 620 19.99 15.82 -28.41
N GLY A 621 18.95 15.70 -27.58
CA GLY A 621 17.77 14.87 -27.89
C GLY A 621 17.06 15.31 -29.17
N ARG A 622 17.00 16.62 -29.43
CA ARG A 622 16.43 17.18 -30.67
C ARG A 622 17.23 16.74 -31.91
N ARG A 623 18.56 16.74 -31.83
CA ARG A 623 19.44 16.29 -32.93
C ARG A 623 19.32 14.80 -33.17
N GLU A 624 19.28 13.99 -32.11
CA GLU A 624 19.11 12.53 -32.23
C GLU A 624 17.76 12.17 -32.87
N ALA A 625 16.67 12.81 -32.45
CA ALA A 625 15.36 12.63 -33.07
C ALA A 625 15.37 12.97 -34.57
N GLN A 626 15.99 14.11 -34.94
CA GLN A 626 16.10 14.53 -36.34
C GLN A 626 16.97 13.56 -37.17
N GLN A 627 18.06 13.06 -36.61
CA GLN A 627 18.92 12.10 -37.29
C GLN A 627 18.22 10.76 -37.48
N LYS A 628 17.50 10.27 -36.46
CA LYS A 628 16.71 9.04 -36.56
C LYS A 628 15.58 9.18 -37.57
N GLU A 629 14.90 10.33 -37.61
CA GLU A 629 13.90 10.63 -38.64
C GLU A 629 14.50 10.53 -40.04
N GLN A 630 15.64 11.18 -40.28
CA GLN A 630 16.30 11.15 -41.60
C GLN A 630 16.73 9.73 -42.00
N ASP A 631 17.33 8.96 -41.08
CA ASP A 631 17.73 7.57 -41.31
C ASP A 631 16.52 6.69 -41.69
N LEU A 632 15.46 6.73 -40.88
CA LEU A 632 14.26 5.93 -41.09
C LEU A 632 13.60 6.27 -42.42
N LEU A 633 13.43 7.56 -42.73
CA LEU A 633 12.81 7.99 -43.99
C LEU A 633 13.65 7.59 -45.19
N SER A 634 14.99 7.66 -45.10
CA SER A 634 15.87 7.20 -46.17
C SER A 634 15.70 5.69 -46.42
N ARG A 635 15.75 4.88 -45.35
CA ARG A 635 15.59 3.43 -45.44
C ARG A 635 14.21 3.00 -45.93
N LEU A 636 13.16 3.76 -45.58
CA LEU A 636 11.81 3.51 -46.09
C LEU A 636 11.71 3.76 -47.60
N ARG A 637 12.37 4.80 -48.12
CA ARG A 637 12.38 5.09 -49.57
C ARG A 637 13.03 3.97 -50.40
N ASP A 638 13.97 3.24 -49.83
CA ASP A 638 14.62 2.09 -50.47
C ASP A 638 13.74 0.83 -50.54
N LEU A 639 12.58 0.82 -49.87
CA LEU A 639 11.61 -0.29 -49.91
C LEU A 639 10.64 -0.19 -51.10
N PRO A 640 9.95 -1.29 -51.46
CA PRO A 640 8.80 -1.23 -52.36
C PRO A 640 7.70 -0.31 -51.81
N ASP A 641 7.12 0.52 -52.68
CA ASP A 641 6.24 1.65 -52.34
C ASP A 641 6.87 2.67 -51.36
N GLY A 642 8.20 2.80 -51.41
CA GLY A 642 8.99 3.50 -50.41
C GLY A 642 8.64 4.97 -50.21
N GLU A 643 8.37 5.71 -51.29
CA GLU A 643 7.95 7.13 -51.18
C GLU A 643 6.64 7.26 -50.41
N ARG A 644 5.64 6.40 -50.68
CA ARG A 644 4.37 6.40 -49.95
C ARG A 644 4.56 6.08 -48.48
N LYS A 645 5.38 5.07 -48.16
CA LYS A 645 5.68 4.68 -46.77
C LYS A 645 6.42 5.79 -46.02
N ALA A 646 7.38 6.45 -46.67
CA ALA A 646 8.12 7.57 -46.11
C ALA A 646 7.20 8.77 -45.84
N ASP A 647 6.30 9.12 -46.77
CA ASP A 647 5.32 10.19 -46.58
C ASP A 647 4.33 9.88 -45.44
N GLU A 648 3.86 8.63 -45.35
CA GLU A 648 3.02 8.18 -44.24
C GLU A 648 3.76 8.29 -42.90
N ALA A 649 4.99 7.79 -42.82
CA ALA A 649 5.80 7.88 -41.63
C ALA A 649 6.08 9.33 -41.22
N LYS A 650 6.44 10.21 -42.17
CA LYS A 650 6.69 11.63 -41.90
C LYS A 650 5.47 12.31 -41.29
N ARG A 651 4.27 12.09 -41.85
CA ARG A 651 3.02 12.65 -41.30
C ARG A 651 2.78 12.19 -39.86
N MET A 652 3.09 10.93 -39.55
CA MET A 652 2.91 10.39 -38.21
C MET A 652 3.99 10.86 -37.24
N ILE A 653 5.23 11.09 -37.69
CA ILE A 653 6.31 11.73 -36.92
C ILE A 653 5.92 13.16 -36.56
N ASP A 654 5.42 13.95 -37.52
CA ASP A 654 4.96 15.31 -37.25
C ASP A 654 3.79 15.32 -36.27
N ARG A 655 2.85 14.39 -36.43
CA ARG A 655 1.69 14.24 -35.55
C ARG A 655 2.11 13.89 -34.13
N VAL A 656 3.00 12.92 -33.92
CA VAL A 656 3.45 12.56 -32.57
C VAL A 656 4.20 13.71 -31.92
N ARG A 657 5.13 14.38 -32.64
CA ARG A 657 5.91 15.49 -32.10
C ARG A 657 5.07 16.73 -31.79
N THR A 658 3.94 16.92 -32.47
CA THR A 658 3.00 18.02 -32.21
C THR A 658 2.20 17.78 -30.93
N PHE A 659 1.72 16.55 -30.69
CA PHE A 659 0.72 16.29 -29.65
C PHE A 659 1.23 15.56 -28.40
N ILE A 660 2.36 14.86 -28.48
CA ILE A 660 2.76 13.95 -27.39
C ILE A 660 3.09 14.68 -26.08
N GLY A 661 3.68 15.87 -26.14
CA GLY A 661 3.99 16.68 -24.95
C GLY A 661 2.74 17.16 -24.21
N TYR A 662 1.67 17.46 -24.95
CA TYR A 662 0.39 17.89 -24.39
C TYR A 662 -0.26 16.82 -23.49
N ARG A 663 0.07 15.53 -23.66
CA ARG A 663 -0.49 14.42 -22.86
C ARG A 663 -0.34 14.63 -21.35
N GLU A 664 0.76 15.24 -20.91
CA GLU A 664 1.04 15.48 -19.48
C GLU A 664 0.33 16.74 -18.92
N TYR A 665 -0.22 17.59 -19.81
CA TYR A 665 -0.76 18.89 -19.45
C TYR A 665 -2.12 18.84 -18.70
N PRO A 666 -3.10 17.99 -19.07
CA PRO A 666 -4.34 17.86 -18.30
C PRO A 666 -4.08 17.55 -16.83
N LYS A 667 -3.10 16.68 -16.55
CA LYS A 667 -2.70 16.35 -15.18
C LYS A 667 -2.14 17.55 -14.44
N TYR A 668 -1.25 18.32 -15.09
CA TYR A 668 -0.74 19.60 -14.56
C TYR A 668 -1.88 20.57 -14.22
N GLY A 669 -2.89 20.67 -15.10
CA GLY A 669 -4.08 21.48 -14.88
C GLY A 669 -4.91 21.03 -13.67
N ILE A 670 -5.08 19.71 -13.48
CA ILE A 670 -5.78 19.12 -12.32
C ILE A 670 -5.10 19.54 -11.02
N VAL A 671 -3.79 19.29 -10.90
CA VAL A 671 -3.06 19.52 -9.64
C VAL A 671 -2.90 21.01 -9.32
N SER A 672 -2.82 21.86 -10.35
CA SER A 672 -2.83 23.31 -10.19
C SER A 672 -4.13 23.80 -9.55
N ARG A 673 -5.29 23.28 -9.99
CA ARG A 673 -6.59 23.61 -9.38
C ARG A 673 -6.69 23.04 -7.97
N TYR A 674 -6.21 21.81 -7.75
CA TYR A 674 -6.21 21.19 -6.43
C TYR A 674 -5.44 22.02 -5.42
N PHE A 675 -4.30 22.59 -5.80
CA PHE A 675 -3.54 23.43 -4.89
C PHE A 675 -4.29 24.71 -4.52
N VAL A 676 -4.98 25.35 -5.48
CA VAL A 676 -5.86 26.49 -5.20
C VAL A 676 -7.00 26.10 -4.24
N TYR A 677 -7.63 24.94 -4.46
CA TYR A 677 -8.66 24.41 -3.54
C TYR A 677 -8.07 24.15 -2.14
N LYS A 678 -6.90 23.51 -2.07
CA LYS A 678 -6.21 23.15 -0.83
C LYS A 678 -5.93 24.39 0.02
N GLN A 679 -5.41 25.44 -0.58
CA GLN A 679 -5.12 26.70 0.13
C GLN A 679 -6.37 27.30 0.74
N ALA A 680 -7.49 27.33 0.01
CA ALA A 680 -8.75 27.84 0.53
C ALA A 680 -9.32 26.94 1.65
N LEU A 681 -9.25 25.62 1.48
CA LEU A 681 -9.70 24.64 2.48
C LEU A 681 -8.87 24.72 3.78
N LEU A 682 -7.55 24.85 3.67
CA LEU A 682 -6.67 25.00 4.84
C LEU A 682 -6.89 26.33 5.57
N ALA A 683 -7.21 27.41 4.83
CA ALA A 683 -7.58 28.67 5.46
C ALA A 683 -8.86 28.55 6.31
N GLU A 684 -9.81 27.67 5.93
CA GLU A 684 -10.96 27.36 6.79
C GLU A 684 -10.60 26.46 7.96
N ALA A 685 -9.74 25.46 7.75
CA ALA A 685 -9.24 24.63 8.83
C ALA A 685 -8.59 25.48 9.94
N GLU A 686 -7.79 26.48 9.56
CA GLU A 686 -7.18 27.44 10.49
C GLU A 686 -8.21 28.31 11.24
N ARG A 687 -9.37 28.59 10.64
CA ARG A 687 -10.45 29.29 11.35
C ARG A 687 -11.13 28.39 12.37
N LEU A 688 -11.34 27.12 12.05
CA LEU A 688 -11.88 26.13 12.98
C LEU A 688 -10.94 25.88 14.17
N VAL A 689 -9.62 25.81 13.94
CA VAL A 689 -8.63 25.71 15.02
C VAL A 689 -8.69 26.95 15.92
N ARG A 690 -8.73 28.16 15.33
CA ARG A 690 -8.88 29.41 16.11
C ARG A 690 -10.19 29.48 16.89
N ALA A 691 -11.25 28.84 16.39
CA ALA A 691 -12.54 28.73 17.06
C ALA A 691 -12.57 27.60 18.13
N GLY A 692 -11.49 26.83 18.29
CA GLY A 692 -11.41 25.71 19.23
C GLY A 692 -12.25 24.50 18.82
N VAL A 693 -12.63 24.39 17.54
CA VAL A 693 -13.39 23.24 17.00
C VAL A 693 -12.46 22.09 16.63
N LEU A 694 -11.28 22.40 16.09
CA LEU A 694 -10.26 21.42 15.74
C LEU A 694 -9.01 21.63 16.60
N ALA A 695 -8.32 20.54 16.94
CA ALA A 695 -7.05 20.61 17.65
C ALA A 695 -5.93 21.05 16.70
N GLU A 696 -5.85 20.44 15.52
CA GLU A 696 -4.84 20.74 14.51
C GLU A 696 -5.48 21.00 13.14
N LYS A 697 -4.83 21.84 12.32
CA LYS A 697 -5.35 22.17 10.98
C LYS A 697 -5.44 20.94 10.07
N GLU A 698 -4.57 19.95 10.26
CA GLU A 698 -4.49 18.75 9.41
C GLU A 698 -5.52 17.67 9.80
N ASP A 699 -6.24 17.86 10.91
CA ASP A 699 -7.33 16.96 11.31
C ASP A 699 -8.44 16.91 10.24
N VAL A 700 -8.63 18.00 9.49
CA VAL A 700 -9.59 18.06 8.36
C VAL A 700 -9.28 17.05 7.26
N PHE A 701 -8.02 16.61 7.11
CA PHE A 701 -7.68 15.61 6.11
C PHE A 701 -8.32 14.25 6.39
N HIS A 702 -8.69 14.00 7.65
CA HIS A 702 -9.41 12.80 8.08
C HIS A 702 -10.93 12.93 7.98
N LEU A 703 -11.44 14.04 7.45
CA LEU A 703 -12.84 14.22 7.09
C LEU A 703 -13.01 14.12 5.58
N THR A 704 -14.15 13.60 5.12
CA THR A 704 -14.53 13.74 3.70
C THR A 704 -14.90 15.19 3.40
N PHE A 705 -14.95 15.57 2.13
CA PHE A 705 -15.36 16.92 1.72
C PHE A 705 -16.70 17.33 2.32
N GLN A 706 -17.70 16.43 2.32
CA GLN A 706 -19.03 16.72 2.85
C GLN A 706 -19.02 16.86 4.38
N GLU A 707 -18.33 15.98 5.10
CA GLU A 707 -18.23 16.11 6.56
C GLU A 707 -17.48 17.39 6.95
N PHE A 708 -16.45 17.77 6.20
CA PHE A 708 -15.77 19.04 6.43
C PHE A 708 -16.70 20.24 6.19
N HIS A 709 -17.52 20.19 5.13
CA HIS A 709 -18.56 21.20 4.90
C HIS A 709 -19.53 21.27 6.10
N ASP A 710 -19.98 20.12 6.61
CA ASP A 710 -20.92 20.05 7.73
C ASP A 710 -20.31 20.58 9.03
N VAL A 711 -19.02 20.31 9.29
CA VAL A 711 -18.27 20.90 10.42
C VAL A 711 -18.20 22.43 10.29
N VAL A 712 -17.94 22.96 9.10
CA VAL A 712 -17.90 24.42 8.86
C VAL A 712 -19.28 25.07 9.06
N ARG A 713 -20.37 24.36 8.76
CA ARG A 713 -21.75 24.85 8.97
C ARG A 713 -22.19 24.77 10.43
N SER A 714 -21.87 23.67 11.10
CA SER A 714 -22.35 23.36 12.45
C SER A 714 -21.43 23.85 13.56
N ASN A 715 -20.15 24.09 13.23
CA ASN A 715 -19.07 24.39 14.17
C ASN A 715 -18.89 23.30 15.24
N GLN A 716 -19.17 22.05 14.87
CA GLN A 716 -19.05 20.86 15.71
C GLN A 716 -18.31 19.77 14.94
N VAL A 717 -17.45 19.02 15.62
CA VAL A 717 -16.70 17.90 15.04
C VAL A 717 -16.80 16.66 15.93
N ASP A 718 -16.82 15.48 15.31
CA ASP A 718 -16.65 14.21 16.01
C ASP A 718 -15.16 13.86 16.09
N GLU A 719 -14.50 14.20 17.20
CA GLU A 719 -13.09 13.90 17.43
C GLU A 719 -12.81 12.39 17.43
N ARG A 720 -13.78 11.58 17.86
CA ARG A 720 -13.65 10.12 17.88
C ARG A 720 -13.54 9.57 16.46
N LEU A 721 -14.36 10.08 15.54
CA LEU A 721 -14.29 9.70 14.12
C LEU A 721 -12.92 10.04 13.51
N ILE A 722 -12.37 11.21 13.83
CA ILE A 722 -11.03 11.62 13.35
C ILE A 722 -9.99 10.64 13.86
N GLN A 723 -10.01 10.30 15.15
CA GLN A 723 -9.06 9.36 15.73
C GLN A 723 -9.19 7.96 15.13
N GLU A 724 -10.42 7.45 14.96
CA GLU A 724 -10.68 6.18 14.29
C GLU A 724 -10.10 6.14 12.87
N ARG A 725 -10.22 7.25 12.11
CA ARG A 725 -9.67 7.36 10.75
C ARG A 725 -8.17 7.56 10.70
N LYS A 726 -7.57 8.22 11.69
CA LYS A 726 -6.10 8.26 11.85
C LYS A 726 -5.55 6.85 12.05
N ASP A 727 -6.19 6.07 12.92
CA ASP A 727 -5.79 4.69 13.22
C ASP A 727 -5.97 3.78 12.00
N ALA A 728 -7.12 3.89 11.31
CA ALA A 728 -7.37 3.15 10.07
C ALA A 728 -6.34 3.50 8.98
N PHE A 729 -6.06 4.79 8.76
CA PHE A 729 -5.09 5.24 7.77
C PHE A 729 -3.68 4.67 8.03
N ARG A 730 -3.24 4.63 9.30
CA ARG A 730 -1.97 3.98 9.67
C ARG A 730 -1.95 2.49 9.30
N SER A 731 -3.06 1.77 9.53
CA SER A 731 -3.14 0.35 9.15
C SER A 731 -3.07 0.13 7.63
N TYR A 732 -3.57 1.08 6.83
CA TYR A 732 -3.60 0.95 5.37
C TYR A 732 -2.21 0.99 4.73
N HIS A 733 -1.21 1.60 5.36
CA HIS A 733 0.18 1.57 4.85
C HIS A 733 0.77 0.15 4.82
N ALA A 734 0.29 -0.76 5.67
CA ALA A 734 0.73 -2.16 5.66
C ALA A 734 0.10 -2.97 4.51
N LEU A 735 -0.96 -2.45 3.89
CA LEU A 735 -1.68 -3.13 2.82
C LEU A 735 -1.09 -2.76 1.45
N THR A 736 -0.89 -3.77 0.60
CA THR A 736 -0.60 -3.59 -0.82
C THR A 736 -1.91 -3.68 -1.60
N PRO A 737 -2.32 -2.63 -2.34
CA PRO A 737 -3.53 -2.72 -3.15
C PRO A 737 -3.35 -3.75 -4.28
N PRO A 738 -4.37 -4.54 -4.62
CA PRO A 738 -4.33 -5.37 -5.81
C PRO A 738 -4.63 -4.55 -7.06
N ARG A 739 -4.16 -5.03 -8.22
CA ARG A 739 -4.52 -4.49 -9.55
C ARG A 739 -6.00 -4.71 -9.86
N VAL A 740 -6.49 -5.92 -9.60
CA VAL A 740 -7.88 -6.33 -9.76
C VAL A 740 -8.39 -6.89 -8.44
N LEU A 741 -9.55 -6.38 -8.00
CA LEU A 741 -10.23 -6.79 -6.78
C LEU A 741 -11.64 -7.26 -7.14
N THR A 742 -12.12 -8.34 -6.53
CA THR A 742 -13.50 -8.80 -6.75
C THR A 742 -14.42 -8.38 -5.60
N SER A 743 -15.74 -8.45 -5.78
CA SER A 743 -16.71 -8.25 -4.68
C SER A 743 -16.57 -9.27 -3.55
N ASP A 744 -15.98 -10.45 -3.81
CA ASP A 744 -15.62 -11.43 -2.78
C ASP A 744 -14.39 -11.00 -1.95
N GLY A 745 -13.80 -9.85 -2.29
CA GLY A 745 -12.60 -9.29 -1.67
C GLY A 745 -11.31 -10.01 -2.06
N GLU A 746 -11.35 -10.77 -3.16
CA GLU A 746 -10.19 -11.45 -3.70
C GLU A 746 -9.28 -10.49 -4.47
N ALA A 747 -8.02 -10.44 -4.08
CA ALA A 747 -6.92 -9.83 -4.80
C ALA A 747 -6.44 -10.76 -5.93
N VAL A 748 -6.74 -10.42 -7.17
CA VAL A 748 -6.32 -11.20 -8.33
C VAL A 748 -4.98 -10.66 -8.83
N ALA A 749 -3.95 -11.49 -8.75
CA ALA A 749 -2.61 -11.19 -9.24
C ALA A 749 -2.50 -11.53 -10.74
N GLY A 750 -1.81 -10.69 -11.50
CA GLY A 750 -1.37 -11.02 -12.86
C GLY A 750 -0.01 -11.69 -12.82
N VAL A 751 0.32 -12.48 -13.84
CA VAL A 751 1.62 -13.16 -13.95
C VAL A 751 2.25 -12.91 -15.32
N TYR A 752 3.52 -12.51 -15.35
CA TYR A 752 4.29 -12.54 -16.60
C TYR A 752 4.63 -13.98 -16.97
N ARG A 753 4.18 -14.44 -18.13
CA ARG A 753 4.56 -15.76 -18.69
C ARG A 753 5.60 -15.54 -19.79
N ARG A 754 6.89 -15.61 -19.42
CA ARG A 754 8.01 -15.41 -20.34
C ARG A 754 9.09 -16.47 -20.16
N ASP A 755 9.34 -17.24 -21.21
CA ASP A 755 10.38 -18.27 -21.28
C ASP A 755 11.68 -17.75 -21.92
N ASP A 756 11.68 -16.49 -22.38
CA ASP A 756 12.75 -15.85 -23.15
C ASP A 756 13.72 -15.01 -22.30
N VAL A 757 13.65 -15.12 -20.97
CA VAL A 757 14.50 -14.39 -20.02
C VAL A 757 15.45 -15.31 -19.24
N PRO A 758 16.63 -14.83 -18.80
CA PRO A 758 17.56 -15.62 -18.00
C PRO A 758 16.93 -16.11 -16.68
N ALA A 759 17.34 -17.31 -16.23
CA ALA A 759 16.89 -17.85 -14.95
C ALA A 759 17.32 -16.94 -13.78
N GLY A 760 16.35 -16.54 -12.94
CA GLY A 760 16.59 -15.63 -11.81
C GLY A 760 16.51 -14.14 -12.15
N ALA A 761 16.25 -13.78 -13.41
CA ALA A 761 15.96 -12.40 -13.78
C ALA A 761 14.62 -11.93 -13.21
N LEU A 762 14.56 -10.66 -12.82
CA LEU A 762 13.32 -10.02 -12.41
C LEU A 762 12.61 -9.49 -13.66
N ILE A 763 11.42 -10.02 -13.92
CA ILE A 763 10.66 -9.72 -15.14
C ILE A 763 9.82 -8.46 -14.91
N GLY A 764 9.77 -7.59 -15.93
CA GLY A 764 8.85 -6.47 -15.99
C GLY A 764 8.43 -6.15 -17.41
N VAL A 765 7.97 -4.92 -17.61
CA VAL A 765 7.59 -4.36 -18.90
C VAL A 765 8.76 -3.53 -19.44
N PRO A 766 9.23 -3.80 -20.67
CA PRO A 766 10.21 -2.95 -21.33
C PRO A 766 9.56 -1.60 -21.65
N VAL A 767 10.08 -0.49 -21.13
CA VAL A 767 9.49 0.84 -21.40
C VAL A 767 10.38 1.75 -22.22
N SER A 768 11.68 1.74 -21.99
CA SER A 768 12.63 2.60 -22.69
C SER A 768 13.85 1.76 -23.04
N ALA A 769 14.20 1.76 -24.33
CA ALA A 769 15.21 0.88 -24.90
C ALA A 769 16.63 1.16 -24.36
N GLY A 770 17.47 0.13 -24.39
CA GLY A 770 18.88 0.17 -24.00
C GLY A 770 19.21 -0.79 -22.86
N THR A 771 20.50 -0.86 -22.54
CA THR A 771 21.02 -1.67 -21.42
C THR A 771 21.99 -0.83 -20.61
N VAL A 772 21.83 -0.85 -19.29
CA VAL A 772 22.71 -0.12 -18.36
C VAL A 772 23.06 -0.98 -17.15
N GLU A 773 24.28 -0.80 -16.66
CA GLU A 773 24.74 -1.36 -15.39
C GLU A 773 25.07 -0.23 -14.43
N GLY A 774 24.70 -0.41 -13.17
CA GLY A 774 24.90 0.61 -12.16
C GLY A 774 24.60 0.10 -10.76
N ARG A 775 24.86 0.95 -9.79
CA ARG A 775 24.46 0.73 -8.39
C ARG A 775 22.97 1.04 -8.26
N ALA A 776 22.22 0.10 -7.70
CA ALA A 776 20.81 0.27 -7.37
C ALA A 776 20.68 1.23 -6.18
N ARG A 777 19.83 2.24 -6.34
CA ARG A 777 19.39 3.14 -5.27
C ARG A 777 17.93 2.88 -4.99
N VAL A 778 17.64 2.25 -3.87
CA VAL A 778 16.25 2.00 -3.46
C VAL A 778 15.74 3.22 -2.71
N VAL A 779 14.96 4.06 -3.38
CA VAL A 779 14.48 5.35 -2.86
C VAL A 779 12.95 5.35 -2.81
N LEU A 780 12.38 5.57 -1.64
CA LEU A 780 10.92 5.64 -1.43
C LEU A 780 10.41 7.05 -1.17
N ASP A 781 11.30 7.96 -0.75
CA ASP A 781 11.02 9.38 -0.53
C ASP A 781 12.07 10.24 -1.25
N LEU A 782 11.63 11.30 -1.93
CA LEU A 782 12.49 12.28 -2.59
C LEU A 782 13.46 12.95 -1.62
N ALA A 783 13.03 13.18 -0.38
CA ALA A 783 13.86 13.81 0.65
C ALA A 783 15.04 12.93 1.08
N GLU A 784 14.98 11.62 0.82
CA GLU A 784 16.04 10.65 1.11
C GLU A 784 16.90 10.34 -0.13
N ALA A 785 16.65 11.01 -1.25
CA ALA A 785 17.39 10.80 -2.48
C ALA A 785 18.85 11.24 -2.31
N ASP A 786 19.76 10.29 -2.50
CA ASP A 786 21.20 10.52 -2.62
C ASP A 786 21.69 9.72 -3.82
N LEU A 787 21.79 10.42 -4.97
CA LEU A 787 22.07 9.83 -6.26
C LEU A 787 23.44 10.28 -6.78
N ALA A 788 24.27 9.31 -7.14
CA ALA A 788 25.52 9.52 -7.85
C ALA A 788 25.34 9.29 -9.35
N ALA A 789 26.22 9.92 -10.15
CA ALA A 789 26.27 9.65 -11.59
C ALA A 789 26.48 8.14 -11.86
N GLY A 790 25.60 7.56 -12.68
CA GLY A 790 25.64 6.13 -13.00
C GLY A 790 24.74 5.25 -12.11
N ASP A 791 24.08 5.81 -11.09
CA ASP A 791 23.13 5.07 -10.27
C ASP A 791 21.84 4.71 -11.05
N ILE A 792 21.21 3.60 -10.67
CA ILE A 792 19.93 3.12 -11.19
C ILE A 792 18.88 3.30 -10.09
N LEU A 793 17.84 4.09 -10.37
CA LEU A 793 16.75 4.31 -9.43
C LEU A 793 15.85 3.07 -9.36
N VAL A 794 15.64 2.58 -8.15
CA VAL A 794 14.68 1.52 -7.84
C VAL A 794 13.65 2.08 -6.87
N THR A 795 12.38 2.14 -7.28
CA THR A 795 11.30 2.66 -6.43
C THR A 795 10.00 1.90 -6.63
N ALA A 796 8.99 2.14 -5.79
CA ALA A 796 7.69 1.48 -5.89
C ALA A 796 6.92 1.95 -7.14
N CYS A 797 6.81 3.27 -7.32
CA CYS A 797 6.09 3.89 -8.43
C CYS A 797 6.68 5.27 -8.72
N THR A 798 6.42 5.79 -9.92
CA THR A 798 6.87 7.13 -10.32
C THR A 798 5.71 7.93 -10.88
N ASP A 799 5.46 9.08 -10.27
CA ASP A 799 4.57 10.12 -10.76
C ASP A 799 5.38 11.35 -11.21
N PRO A 800 4.75 12.42 -11.73
CA PRO A 800 5.46 13.63 -12.11
C PRO A 800 6.35 14.25 -11.02
N GLY A 801 6.06 14.01 -9.74
CA GLY A 801 6.89 14.48 -8.63
C GLY A 801 8.29 13.86 -8.60
N TRP A 802 8.53 12.74 -9.29
CA TRP A 802 9.83 12.06 -9.33
C TRP A 802 10.77 12.57 -10.43
N THR A 803 10.25 13.30 -11.42
CA THR A 803 11.02 13.78 -12.58
C THR A 803 12.30 14.54 -12.25
N PRO A 804 12.38 15.35 -11.17
CA PRO A 804 13.64 15.97 -10.74
C PRO A 804 14.81 15.00 -10.60
N LEU A 805 14.56 13.77 -10.12
CA LEU A 805 15.62 12.77 -9.94
C LEU A 805 16.03 12.10 -11.25
N PHE A 806 15.14 12.04 -12.24
CA PHE A 806 15.39 11.32 -13.50
C PHE A 806 16.56 11.93 -14.28
N VAL A 807 16.85 13.19 -14.04
CA VAL A 807 17.98 13.88 -14.64
C VAL A 807 19.31 13.24 -14.20
N GLY A 808 19.43 12.83 -12.93
CA GLY A 808 20.65 12.34 -12.29
C GLY A 808 20.97 10.85 -12.45
N ILE A 809 20.04 10.06 -12.99
CA ILE A 809 20.15 8.58 -13.01
C ILE A 809 20.55 8.06 -14.39
N ALA A 810 21.08 6.84 -14.41
CA ALA A 810 21.45 6.13 -15.63
C ALA A 810 20.42 5.07 -16.05
N GLY A 811 19.50 4.68 -15.16
CA GLY A 811 18.41 3.75 -15.46
C GLY A 811 17.31 3.77 -14.41
N LEU A 812 16.16 3.16 -14.73
CA LEU A 812 14.97 3.16 -13.88
C LEU A 812 14.36 1.76 -13.74
N VAL A 813 14.02 1.38 -12.51
CA VAL A 813 13.26 0.18 -12.16
C VAL A 813 12.10 0.57 -11.24
N THR A 814 10.86 0.17 -11.58
CA THR A 814 9.69 0.41 -10.72
C THR A 814 8.83 -0.83 -10.52
N GLU A 815 8.19 -0.97 -9.35
CA GLU A 815 7.26 -2.07 -9.07
C GLU A 815 5.92 -1.93 -9.81
N VAL A 816 5.50 -0.69 -10.01
CA VAL A 816 4.24 -0.33 -10.66
C VAL A 816 4.55 0.58 -11.83
N GLY A 817 4.09 0.17 -13.01
CA GLY A 817 4.28 0.92 -14.25
C GLY A 817 3.80 0.13 -15.45
N GLY A 818 3.67 0.83 -16.57
CA GLY A 818 3.16 0.31 -17.83
C GLY A 818 3.80 1.06 -19.00
N LEU A 819 3.51 0.62 -20.22
CA LEU A 819 4.14 1.15 -21.44
C LEU A 819 3.94 2.66 -21.62
N MET A 820 2.82 3.19 -21.14
CA MET A 820 2.42 4.58 -21.33
C MET A 820 2.34 5.36 -20.02
N THR A 821 2.98 4.89 -18.95
CA THR A 821 2.96 5.59 -17.65
C THR A 821 3.96 6.74 -17.61
N HIS A 822 3.83 7.62 -16.61
CA HIS A 822 4.65 8.82 -16.53
C HIS A 822 6.16 8.52 -16.57
N GLY A 823 6.63 7.64 -15.66
CA GLY A 823 8.04 7.24 -15.64
C GLY A 823 8.52 6.60 -16.94
N ALA A 824 7.66 5.88 -17.67
CA ALA A 824 7.99 5.31 -18.97
C ALA A 824 8.23 6.39 -20.04
N VAL A 825 7.36 7.41 -20.10
CA VAL A 825 7.49 8.49 -21.07
C VAL A 825 8.71 9.37 -20.79
N ILE A 826 8.92 9.77 -19.54
CA ILE A 826 10.11 10.57 -19.19
C ILE A 826 11.39 9.76 -19.40
N ALA A 827 11.40 8.46 -19.08
CA ALA A 827 12.56 7.61 -19.35
C ALA A 827 12.90 7.59 -20.84
N ARG A 828 11.90 7.51 -21.75
CA ARG A 828 12.12 7.63 -23.19
C ARG A 828 12.65 8.99 -23.59
N GLU A 829 12.02 10.06 -23.10
CA GLU A 829 12.39 11.44 -23.45
C GLU A 829 13.80 11.81 -22.98
N TYR A 830 14.28 11.20 -21.90
CA TYR A 830 15.66 11.36 -21.41
C TYR A 830 16.62 10.29 -21.91
N GLY A 831 16.16 9.30 -22.69
CA GLY A 831 16.98 8.19 -23.21
C GLY A 831 17.50 7.24 -22.12
N LEU A 832 16.77 7.08 -21.02
CA LEU A 832 17.12 6.23 -19.88
C LEU A 832 16.61 4.80 -20.09
N PRO A 833 17.46 3.76 -20.10
CA PRO A 833 17.00 2.38 -20.09
C PRO A 833 16.13 2.10 -18.86
N ALA A 834 14.92 1.60 -19.08
CA ALA A 834 13.95 1.46 -18.00
C ALA A 834 13.07 0.21 -18.14
N VAL A 835 12.82 -0.43 -16.99
CA VAL A 835 11.92 -1.58 -16.84
C VAL A 835 10.95 -1.28 -15.70
N VAL A 836 9.65 -1.43 -15.94
CA VAL A 836 8.62 -1.12 -14.93
C VAL A 836 7.74 -2.33 -14.66
N GLY A 837 6.88 -2.24 -13.65
CA GLY A 837 6.00 -3.36 -13.31
C GLY A 837 6.77 -4.58 -12.79
N VAL A 838 7.96 -4.37 -12.22
CA VAL A 838 8.81 -5.43 -11.66
C VAL A 838 8.33 -5.72 -10.23
N GLU A 839 7.48 -6.74 -10.07
CA GLU A 839 6.86 -7.02 -8.78
C GLU A 839 7.90 -7.19 -7.66
N ARG A 840 7.71 -6.43 -6.57
CA ARG A 840 8.55 -6.45 -5.37
C ARG A 840 10.02 -6.05 -5.58
N ALA A 841 10.33 -5.29 -6.64
CA ALA A 841 11.68 -4.79 -6.91
C ALA A 841 12.36 -4.13 -5.70
N THR A 842 11.65 -3.30 -4.92
CA THR A 842 12.21 -2.59 -3.75
C THR A 842 12.56 -3.52 -2.59
N ARG A 843 12.03 -4.76 -2.59
CA ARG A 843 12.31 -5.78 -1.58
C ARG A 843 13.30 -6.84 -2.06
N LEU A 844 13.34 -7.10 -3.36
CA LEU A 844 14.21 -8.10 -3.98
C LEU A 844 15.60 -7.54 -4.28
N ILE A 845 15.67 -6.26 -4.68
CA ILE A 845 16.91 -5.53 -4.91
C ILE A 845 17.25 -4.79 -3.61
N ARG A 846 18.46 -5.00 -3.07
CA ARG A 846 18.94 -4.27 -1.90
C ARG A 846 19.63 -2.98 -2.32
N ASP A 847 19.46 -1.92 -1.55
CA ASP A 847 20.16 -0.66 -1.79
C ASP A 847 21.68 -0.88 -1.85
N GLY A 848 22.34 -0.25 -2.82
CA GLY A 848 23.77 -0.38 -3.08
C GLY A 848 24.18 -1.57 -3.96
N GLN A 849 23.29 -2.52 -4.26
CA GLN A 849 23.62 -3.67 -5.10
C GLN A 849 23.89 -3.27 -6.55
N ARG A 850 24.80 -3.96 -7.25
CA ARG A 850 24.93 -3.80 -8.69
C ARG A 850 23.81 -4.55 -9.41
N ILE A 851 23.16 -3.86 -10.34
CA ILE A 851 22.13 -4.45 -11.20
C ILE A 851 22.40 -4.11 -12.66
N ARG A 852 21.90 -4.96 -13.56
CA ARG A 852 21.82 -4.68 -15.00
C ARG A 852 20.36 -4.57 -15.40
N VAL A 853 20.00 -3.44 -16.01
CA VAL A 853 18.65 -3.18 -16.52
C VAL A 853 18.66 -3.32 -18.03
N HIS A 854 17.84 -4.25 -18.56
CA HIS A 854 17.63 -4.44 -20.00
C HIS A 854 16.30 -3.82 -20.38
N GLY A 855 16.29 -2.53 -20.67
CA GLY A 855 15.10 -1.77 -20.99
C GLY A 855 14.44 -2.16 -22.32
N THR A 856 15.22 -2.69 -23.27
CA THR A 856 14.71 -3.23 -24.54
C THR A 856 13.94 -4.53 -24.35
N ASP A 857 14.49 -5.44 -23.54
CA ASP A 857 13.97 -6.80 -23.39
C ASP A 857 13.09 -6.98 -22.16
N GLY A 858 13.04 -5.99 -21.24
CA GLY A 858 12.07 -5.92 -20.16
C GLY A 858 12.41 -6.78 -18.94
N TYR A 859 13.68 -6.86 -18.55
CA TYR A 859 14.09 -7.59 -17.35
C TYR A 859 15.29 -6.95 -16.65
N VAL A 860 15.48 -7.31 -15.38
CA VAL A 860 16.58 -6.84 -14.53
C VAL A 860 17.35 -8.03 -13.97
N GLU A 861 18.68 -7.97 -14.02
CA GLU A 861 19.58 -8.97 -13.43
C GLU A 861 20.27 -8.39 -12.19
N ILE A 862 20.28 -9.16 -11.11
CA ILE A 862 21.11 -8.86 -9.94
C ILE A 862 22.51 -9.40 -10.23
N LEU A 863 23.50 -8.50 -10.23
CA LEU A 863 24.89 -8.87 -10.50
C LEU A 863 25.60 -9.30 -9.19
N PRO A 864 26.66 -10.12 -9.30
CA PRO A 864 27.43 -10.60 -8.15
C PRO A 864 28.09 -9.50 -7.31
#